data_AF-A0A8T4TQF7-F1
#
_entry.id   AF-A0A8T4TQF7-F1
#
_cell.length_a   1.000
_cell.length_b   1.000
_cell.length_c   1.000
_cell.angle_alpha   90.00
_cell.angle_beta   90.00
_cell.angle_gamma   90.00
#
_symmetry.space_group_name_H-M   'P 1'
#
loop_
_entity.id
_entity.type
_entity.pdbx_description
1 polymer ?
#
loop_
_entity_poly.entity_id
_entity_poly.type
_entity_poly.pdbx_seq_one_letter_code
_entity_poly.pdbx_strand_id
1 'polypeptide(L)'
;MDVELLKKEYSRKNDIIKKRLKDFKNIKEDEWFYELCFCILTPQSSAKKADAAIEELKGLRFKERNINPVPYLIKNTRFHNNKGKYLLEMKEKYSELRKELDKINDDKEKREFLVENVKGLGLKEASLPYDEKVLIIIKDRVKLIGIGELYDKYHDSAEQIKTFAFNHSNLKFEICSATKIMRHNYKKDLYEIKLTTGRKTKITGDHSVFTVKNGKLIEAEVRNLKEGGFIAIPNSLKHSEFLPERLNIVKEFIDKDVVNSFYLRSKSYVMYLRDNFHKQILRKNQYTQNFRGIISMHMLKKLPKEAYSIKVLEKHNVVIGTRRSNTFLKSVINLDEDFFWILGILMAEAYIKKNPIEFTLGLEELDRHKKLNFLLKYVFGVRVKSYKPKKKNVYTSKVHSKPFFYFIKYILGIKGTATTKNFPEVVYSASKDKIISFLQGYWEGDGWKKSKSYMSISTTSKELANGILLSLLMIGVIGRHCIKKRNNTLNNTIDVSGIIQPDDLKNHKFINKTEVVPSIGDLLHKIHKDLKIISKVDGKHTYLFNKVMRNKHINDPSKEGLKKIISLLEPYGTTDDLESLKKIAYSDLSFVKIKEIKKEKYSKKYVYDLEVSDKDDKYENFVGGFGGVCLHNSHFLRNTGHENLAILDRHILKNLIKLNVIKEIPKTLTPKAYLDIEERFKRFSDKAGIGMDELDLLFWSMETGEVFK
;
A
#
# COMPACT_ATOMS: atom_id res chain seq x y z
N MET A 1 -26.39 -25.35 -2.71
CA MET A 1 -27.71 -25.22 -3.34
C MET A 1 -27.46 -25.29 -4.83
N ASP A 2 -28.08 -26.23 -5.54
CA ASP A 2 -27.91 -26.34 -6.98
C ASP A 2 -28.96 -25.50 -7.74
N VAL A 3 -28.81 -25.47 -9.07
CA VAL A 3 -29.64 -24.65 -9.97
C VAL A 3 -31.03 -25.26 -10.20
N GLU A 4 -31.21 -26.58 -10.03
CA GLU A 4 -32.53 -27.21 -10.16
C GLU A 4 -33.40 -26.92 -8.93
N LEU A 5 -32.83 -27.01 -7.73
CA LEU A 5 -33.50 -26.61 -6.49
C LEU A 5 -33.85 -25.12 -6.51
N LEU A 6 -32.97 -24.27 -7.06
CA LEU A 6 -33.27 -22.85 -7.29
C LEU A 6 -34.44 -22.65 -8.25
N LYS A 7 -34.46 -23.35 -9.39
CA LYS A 7 -35.56 -23.31 -10.35
C LYS A 7 -36.87 -23.81 -9.74
N LYS A 8 -36.83 -24.81 -8.86
CA LYS A 8 -38.00 -25.32 -8.14
C LYS A 8 -38.56 -24.31 -7.13
N GLU A 9 -37.69 -23.62 -6.39
CA GLU A 9 -38.09 -22.52 -5.50
C GLU A 9 -38.60 -21.30 -6.28
N TYR A 10 -37.98 -20.98 -7.42
CA TYR A 10 -38.48 -19.96 -8.34
C TYR A 10 -39.88 -20.32 -8.84
N SER A 11 -40.12 -21.50 -9.41
CA SER A 11 -41.44 -21.90 -9.93
C SER A 11 -42.55 -21.85 -8.87
N ARG A 12 -42.25 -22.12 -7.59
CA ARG A 12 -43.19 -21.99 -6.46
C ARG A 12 -43.58 -20.55 -6.15
N LYS A 13 -42.73 -19.58 -6.49
CA LYS A 13 -42.88 -18.15 -6.14
C LYS A 13 -42.99 -17.24 -7.37
N ASN A 14 -42.84 -17.79 -8.58
CA ASN A 14 -42.73 -17.11 -9.87
C ASN A 14 -43.89 -16.14 -10.08
N ASP A 15 -45.14 -16.57 -9.86
CA ASP A 15 -46.31 -15.70 -10.05
C ASP A 15 -46.33 -14.51 -9.07
N ILE A 16 -45.85 -14.71 -7.83
CA ILE A 16 -45.73 -13.65 -6.82
C ILE A 16 -44.56 -12.71 -7.14
N ILE A 17 -43.42 -13.26 -7.60
CA ILE A 17 -42.23 -12.50 -8.02
C ILE A 17 -42.54 -11.66 -9.25
N LYS A 18 -43.13 -12.25 -10.31
CA LYS A 18 -43.54 -11.53 -11.51
C LYS A 18 -44.64 -10.53 -11.25
N LYS A 19 -45.58 -10.82 -10.35
CA LYS A 19 -46.54 -9.83 -9.87
C LYS A 19 -45.81 -8.66 -9.19
N ARG A 20 -44.89 -8.92 -8.26
CA ARG A 20 -44.10 -7.88 -7.57
C ARG A 20 -43.23 -7.05 -8.53
N LEU A 21 -42.56 -7.67 -9.49
CA LEU A 21 -41.79 -6.94 -10.52
C LEU A 21 -42.71 -6.15 -11.44
N LYS A 22 -43.89 -6.67 -11.77
CA LYS A 22 -44.93 -5.92 -12.48
C LYS A 22 -45.44 -4.76 -11.62
N ASP A 23 -45.53 -4.90 -10.31
CA ASP A 23 -45.87 -3.80 -9.39
C ASP A 23 -44.75 -2.74 -9.37
N PHE A 24 -43.46 -3.14 -9.45
CA PHE A 24 -42.33 -2.20 -9.59
C PHE A 24 -42.30 -1.49 -10.95
N LYS A 25 -42.50 -2.22 -12.06
CA LYS A 25 -42.55 -1.65 -13.41
C LYS A 25 -43.79 -0.77 -13.62
N ASN A 26 -44.87 -1.01 -12.88
CA ASN A 26 -46.08 -0.20 -12.86
C ASN A 26 -46.19 0.66 -11.56
N ILE A 27 -45.06 1.05 -10.97
CA ILE A 27 -45.00 2.15 -10.00
C ILE A 27 -45.65 3.35 -10.66
N LYS A 28 -46.85 3.72 -10.18
CA LYS A 28 -47.57 4.90 -10.65
C LYS A 28 -46.66 6.13 -10.51
N GLU A 29 -46.87 7.13 -11.35
CA GLU A 29 -46.07 8.36 -11.37
C GLU A 29 -45.97 9.04 -9.98
N ASP A 30 -46.96 8.85 -9.12
CA ASP A 30 -46.96 9.33 -7.73
C ASP A 30 -46.09 8.55 -6.74
N GLU A 31 -45.84 7.26 -6.98
CA GLU A 31 -45.10 6.36 -6.08
C GLU A 31 -43.56 6.50 -6.25
N TRP A 32 -43.09 6.91 -7.43
CA TRP A 32 -41.65 7.12 -7.72
C TRP A 32 -40.96 8.07 -6.72
N PHE A 33 -41.69 9.06 -6.21
CA PHE A 33 -41.20 9.97 -5.18
C PHE A 33 -40.91 9.26 -3.84
N TYR A 34 -41.84 8.39 -3.42
CA TYR A 34 -41.71 7.65 -2.17
C TYR A 34 -40.67 6.53 -2.28
N GLU A 35 -40.45 6.00 -3.47
CA GLU A 35 -39.35 5.07 -3.73
C GLU A 35 -37.99 5.77 -3.66
N LEU A 36 -37.85 6.98 -4.22
CA LEU A 36 -36.64 7.78 -4.03
C LEU A 36 -36.44 8.21 -2.55
N CYS A 37 -37.52 8.41 -1.80
CA CYS A 37 -37.43 8.55 -0.34
C CYS A 37 -36.88 7.26 0.31
N PHE A 38 -37.40 6.09 -0.06
CA PHE A 38 -36.94 4.78 0.43
C PHE A 38 -35.45 4.56 0.17
N CYS A 39 -34.94 4.97 -1.01
CA CYS A 39 -33.51 4.98 -1.35
C CYS A 39 -32.65 5.71 -0.33
N ILE A 40 -33.12 6.88 0.15
CA ILE A 40 -32.40 7.74 1.10
C ILE A 40 -32.50 7.19 2.53
N LEU A 41 -33.58 6.46 2.85
CA LEU A 41 -33.81 5.90 4.17
C LEU A 41 -33.10 4.57 4.43
N THR A 42 -32.81 3.78 3.40
CA THR A 42 -32.23 2.43 3.52
C THR A 42 -30.74 2.36 3.92
N PRO A 43 -29.83 3.30 3.59
CA PRO A 43 -28.43 3.23 4.02
C PRO A 43 -28.27 3.07 5.54
N GLN A 44 -27.63 1.98 5.94
CA GLN A 44 -27.45 1.58 7.36
C GLN A 44 -28.78 1.49 8.16
N SER A 45 -29.88 1.09 7.53
CA SER A 45 -31.19 0.85 8.19
C SER A 45 -31.89 -0.38 7.59
N SER A 46 -32.83 -0.98 8.32
CA SER A 46 -33.57 -2.16 7.83
C SER A 46 -34.57 -1.75 6.76
N ALA A 47 -34.65 -2.48 5.64
CA ALA A 47 -35.63 -2.26 4.58
C ALA A 47 -37.07 -2.21 5.14
N LYS A 48 -37.49 -3.21 5.93
CA LYS A 48 -38.82 -3.21 6.57
C LYS A 48 -39.10 -1.99 7.44
N LYS A 49 -38.08 -1.45 8.13
CA LYS A 49 -38.26 -0.25 8.97
C LYS A 49 -38.25 1.03 8.13
N ALA A 50 -37.40 1.10 7.11
CA ALA A 50 -37.41 2.18 6.14
C ALA A 50 -38.77 2.24 5.44
N ASP A 51 -39.33 1.10 5.03
CA ASP A 51 -40.64 1.02 4.39
C ASP A 51 -41.77 1.39 5.35
N ALA A 52 -41.75 0.92 6.60
CA ALA A 52 -42.70 1.37 7.63
C ALA A 52 -42.66 2.90 7.84
N ALA A 53 -41.48 3.53 7.76
CA ALA A 53 -41.36 4.98 7.78
C ALA A 53 -41.86 5.65 6.49
N ILE A 54 -41.75 4.99 5.33
CA ILE A 54 -42.32 5.48 4.06
C ILE A 54 -43.84 5.40 4.09
N GLU A 55 -44.44 4.30 4.56
CA GLU A 55 -45.89 4.17 4.68
C GLU A 55 -46.46 5.17 5.72
N GLU A 56 -45.73 5.45 6.80
CA GLU A 56 -46.05 6.54 7.73
C GLU A 56 -46.00 7.92 7.02
N LEU A 57 -44.97 8.20 6.22
CA LEU A 57 -44.86 9.44 5.42
C LEU A 57 -45.89 9.55 4.29
N LYS A 58 -46.31 8.43 3.69
CA LYS A 58 -47.39 8.35 2.69
C LYS A 58 -48.74 8.67 3.31
N GLY A 59 -49.06 8.05 4.46
CA GLY A 59 -50.28 8.35 5.22
C GLY A 59 -50.39 9.83 5.60
N LEU A 60 -49.24 10.48 5.84
CA LEU A 60 -49.14 11.91 6.10
C LEU A 60 -49.23 12.80 4.86
N ARG A 61 -49.16 12.25 3.63
CA ARG A 61 -49.07 12.98 2.35
C ARG A 61 -47.80 13.86 2.26
N PHE A 62 -46.64 13.27 2.56
CA PHE A 62 -45.35 13.97 2.58
C PHE A 62 -44.96 14.59 1.23
N LYS A 63 -45.36 14.03 0.08
CA LYS A 63 -45.14 14.61 -1.25
C LYS A 63 -45.85 15.97 -1.40
N GLU A 64 -47.10 16.06 -0.97
CA GLU A 64 -47.97 17.23 -1.18
C GLU A 64 -47.86 18.26 -0.05
N ARG A 65 -47.67 17.82 1.21
CA ARG A 65 -47.75 18.70 2.39
C ARG A 65 -46.37 19.10 2.92
N ASN A 66 -46.25 20.31 3.47
CA ASN A 66 -45.03 20.74 4.15
C ASN A 66 -44.95 20.09 5.55
N ILE A 67 -44.27 18.95 5.63
CA ILE A 67 -44.16 18.12 6.83
C ILE A 67 -42.68 17.90 7.13
N ASN A 68 -42.28 18.08 8.39
CA ASN A 68 -40.97 17.63 8.86
C ASN A 68 -40.98 16.09 8.97
N PRO A 69 -40.19 15.35 8.19
CA PRO A 69 -40.18 13.89 8.24
C PRO A 69 -39.46 13.35 9.50
N VAL A 70 -38.57 14.12 10.13
CA VAL A 70 -37.65 13.64 11.18
C VAL A 70 -38.33 12.91 12.33
N PRO A 71 -39.46 13.38 12.93
CA PRO A 71 -40.12 12.68 14.03
C PRO A 71 -40.52 11.23 13.70
N TYR A 72 -41.00 11.01 12.48
CA TYR A 72 -41.45 9.72 11.94
C TYR A 72 -40.26 8.81 11.57
N LEU A 73 -39.12 9.42 11.24
CA LEU A 73 -37.87 8.70 10.96
C LEU A 73 -37.14 8.17 12.22
N ILE A 74 -37.35 8.75 13.41
CA ILE A 74 -36.58 8.43 14.64
C ILE A 74 -36.71 6.96 15.06
N LYS A 75 -37.93 6.41 15.07
CA LYS A 75 -38.20 5.02 15.53
C LYS A 75 -37.67 3.96 14.55
N ASN A 76 -37.55 4.35 13.29
CA ASN A 76 -37.47 3.45 12.16
C ASN A 76 -36.11 3.48 11.44
N THR A 77 -35.37 4.59 11.49
CA THR A 77 -34.13 4.78 10.72
C THR A 77 -32.96 5.29 11.55
N ARG A 78 -31.75 4.82 11.22
CA ARG A 78 -30.49 5.40 11.74
C ARG A 78 -30.15 6.67 10.96
N PHE A 79 -29.58 7.66 11.66
CA PHE A 79 -29.25 8.99 11.11
C PHE A 79 -30.47 9.78 10.61
N HIS A 80 -31.62 9.61 11.28
CA HIS A 80 -32.92 10.24 10.98
C HIS A 80 -32.85 11.75 10.71
N ASN A 81 -32.00 12.51 11.43
CA ASN A 81 -31.83 13.95 11.21
C ASN A 81 -31.27 14.27 9.81
N ASN A 82 -30.19 13.60 9.42
CA ASN A 82 -29.57 13.79 8.10
C ASN A 82 -30.50 13.29 6.99
N LYS A 83 -31.12 12.13 7.21
CA LYS A 83 -32.08 11.55 6.27
C LYS A 83 -33.30 12.44 6.05
N GLY A 84 -33.88 13.00 7.11
CA GLY A 84 -35.00 13.93 7.00
C GLY A 84 -34.63 15.20 6.23
N LYS A 85 -33.42 15.75 6.45
CA LYS A 85 -32.89 16.84 5.63
C LYS A 85 -32.74 16.45 4.14
N TYR A 86 -32.25 15.25 3.85
CA TYR A 86 -32.10 14.77 2.48
C TYR A 86 -33.46 14.52 1.80
N LEU A 87 -34.47 14.02 2.52
CA LEU A 87 -35.83 13.89 2.01
C LEU A 87 -36.44 15.25 1.63
N LEU A 88 -36.25 16.28 2.47
CA LEU A 88 -36.72 17.63 2.18
C LEU A 88 -36.02 18.24 0.96
N GLU A 89 -34.68 18.14 0.87
CA GLU A 89 -33.94 18.65 -0.29
C GLU A 89 -34.27 17.90 -1.59
N MET A 90 -34.50 16.58 -1.52
CA MET A 90 -34.93 15.79 -2.66
C MET A 90 -36.34 16.21 -3.10
N LYS A 91 -37.25 16.43 -2.16
CA LYS A 91 -38.62 16.89 -2.42
C LYS A 91 -38.67 18.23 -3.17
N GLU A 92 -37.86 19.21 -2.77
CA GLU A 92 -37.79 20.51 -3.45
C GLU A 92 -37.39 20.39 -4.92
N LYS A 93 -36.48 19.46 -5.25
CA LYS A 93 -35.91 19.29 -6.59
C LYS A 93 -36.60 18.23 -7.44
N TYR A 94 -37.55 17.48 -6.87
CA TYR A 94 -38.07 16.25 -7.47
C TYR A 94 -38.61 16.43 -8.90
N SER A 95 -39.33 17.53 -9.16
CA SER A 95 -39.90 17.82 -10.49
C SER A 95 -38.85 18.15 -11.56
N GLU A 96 -37.70 18.74 -11.18
CA GLU A 96 -36.58 19.00 -12.09
C GLU A 96 -35.76 17.72 -12.31
N LEU A 97 -35.44 17.02 -11.23
CA LEU A 97 -34.76 15.72 -11.24
C LEU A 97 -35.47 14.72 -12.17
N ARG A 98 -36.80 14.64 -12.09
CA ARG A 98 -37.61 13.75 -12.94
C ARG A 98 -37.48 14.10 -14.42
N LYS A 99 -37.56 15.39 -14.78
CA LYS A 99 -37.41 15.87 -16.16
C LYS A 99 -36.05 15.57 -16.77
N GLU A 100 -34.97 15.63 -15.99
CA GLU A 100 -33.65 15.25 -16.48
C GLU A 100 -33.49 13.73 -16.61
N LEU A 101 -34.03 12.95 -15.66
CA LEU A 101 -34.02 11.49 -15.73
C LEU A 101 -34.75 10.93 -16.96
N ASP A 102 -35.85 11.57 -17.37
CA ASP A 102 -36.62 11.17 -18.54
C ASP A 102 -35.92 11.47 -19.88
N LYS A 103 -34.85 12.27 -19.90
CA LYS A 103 -34.02 12.53 -21.10
C LYS A 103 -32.88 11.54 -21.27
N ILE A 104 -32.44 10.92 -20.17
CA ILE A 104 -31.33 9.96 -20.20
C ILE A 104 -31.93 8.62 -20.62
N ASN A 105 -31.40 8.00 -21.67
CA ASN A 105 -31.90 6.70 -22.12
C ASN A 105 -31.15 5.52 -21.48
N ASP A 106 -29.86 5.70 -21.16
CA ASP A 106 -29.03 4.67 -20.54
C ASP A 106 -29.20 4.62 -19.02
N ASP A 107 -29.47 3.42 -18.49
CA ASP A 107 -29.76 3.22 -17.08
C ASP A 107 -28.53 3.40 -16.17
N LYS A 108 -27.31 3.27 -16.71
CA LYS A 108 -26.07 3.53 -15.97
C LYS A 108 -25.78 5.04 -15.90
N GLU A 109 -26.12 5.80 -16.93
CA GLU A 109 -26.07 7.27 -16.92
C GLU A 109 -27.14 7.88 -15.98
N LYS A 110 -28.38 7.36 -15.97
CA LYS A 110 -29.42 7.77 -14.98
C LYS A 110 -28.93 7.56 -13.55
N ARG A 111 -28.31 6.39 -13.34
CA ARG A 111 -27.74 5.94 -12.08
C ARG A 111 -26.62 6.87 -11.62
N GLU A 112 -25.71 7.28 -12.51
CA GLU A 112 -24.66 8.27 -12.23
C GLU A 112 -25.25 9.67 -11.93
N PHE A 113 -26.22 10.13 -12.72
CA PHE A 113 -26.93 11.40 -12.52
C PHE A 113 -27.64 11.50 -11.15
N LEU A 114 -28.33 10.44 -10.71
CA LEU A 114 -28.98 10.40 -9.39
C LEU A 114 -28.01 10.65 -8.24
N VAL A 115 -26.78 10.16 -8.36
CA VAL A 115 -25.77 10.28 -7.30
C VAL A 115 -25.27 11.71 -7.17
N GLU A 116 -25.04 12.36 -8.31
CA GLU A 116 -24.53 13.72 -8.33
C GLU A 116 -25.56 14.73 -7.82
N ASN A 117 -26.86 14.42 -8.00
CA ASN A 117 -27.95 15.38 -7.77
C ASN A 117 -28.82 15.12 -6.52
N VAL A 118 -28.83 13.91 -5.95
CA VAL A 118 -29.61 13.56 -4.74
C VAL A 118 -28.70 13.27 -3.55
N LYS A 119 -28.79 14.08 -2.49
CA LYS A 119 -28.01 13.83 -1.26
C LYS A 119 -28.53 12.60 -0.50
N GLY A 120 -27.61 11.86 0.12
CA GLY A 120 -27.89 10.55 0.73
C GLY A 120 -27.68 9.38 -0.23
N LEU A 121 -27.55 9.65 -1.53
CA LEU A 121 -26.97 8.77 -2.53
C LEU A 121 -25.46 9.11 -2.66
N GLY A 122 -24.56 8.17 -3.01
CA GLY A 122 -23.12 8.47 -3.09
C GLY A 122 -22.20 7.34 -3.61
N LEU A 123 -21.64 7.52 -4.81
CA LEU A 123 -20.97 6.55 -5.73
C LEU A 123 -19.84 5.67 -5.18
N LYS A 124 -19.26 6.03 -4.03
CA LYS A 124 -17.89 6.60 -3.92
C LYS A 124 -16.93 6.21 -5.06
N GLU A 125 -16.15 7.17 -5.56
CA GLU A 125 -14.86 6.91 -6.22
C GLU A 125 -13.78 7.73 -5.50
N ALA A 126 -12.59 7.15 -5.28
CA ALA A 126 -11.52 7.71 -4.44
C ALA A 126 -10.18 7.49 -5.14
N SER A 127 -9.25 8.47 -5.15
CA SER A 127 -8.04 8.35 -5.98
C SER A 127 -6.83 9.25 -5.61
N LEU A 128 -5.72 8.99 -6.30
CA LEU A 128 -4.38 9.60 -6.24
C LEU A 128 -3.97 10.27 -7.57
N PRO A 129 -3.08 11.27 -7.58
CA PRO A 129 -2.50 11.78 -8.81
C PRO A 129 -1.41 10.85 -9.39
N TYR A 130 -1.21 10.93 -10.70
CA TYR A 130 -0.22 10.14 -11.46
C TYR A 130 1.13 9.92 -10.76
N ASP A 131 1.71 10.99 -10.21
CA ASP A 131 3.06 11.03 -9.65
C ASP A 131 3.16 10.65 -8.17
N GLU A 132 2.03 10.43 -7.49
CA GLU A 132 2.06 9.93 -6.11
C GLU A 132 2.52 8.47 -6.08
N LYS A 133 3.39 8.16 -5.13
CA LYS A 133 4.11 6.87 -5.14
C LYS A 133 3.42 5.81 -4.32
N VAL A 134 3.40 4.59 -4.84
CA VAL A 134 2.88 3.39 -4.18
C VAL A 134 3.98 2.34 -4.02
N LEU A 135 3.95 1.63 -2.89
CA LEU A 135 4.91 0.58 -2.57
C LEU A 135 4.37 -0.78 -3.01
N ILE A 136 4.93 -1.30 -4.09
CA ILE A 136 4.46 -2.50 -4.80
C ILE A 136 5.55 -3.56 -4.89
N ILE A 137 5.16 -4.79 -5.20
CA ILE A 137 6.04 -5.94 -5.39
C ILE A 137 5.72 -6.54 -6.76
N ILE A 138 6.72 -6.61 -7.63
CA ILE A 138 6.62 -7.20 -8.98
C ILE A 138 7.77 -8.19 -9.16
N LYS A 139 7.46 -9.44 -9.51
CA LYS A 139 8.45 -10.52 -9.74
C LYS A 139 9.46 -10.61 -8.59
N ASP A 140 8.93 -10.68 -7.36
CA ASP A 140 9.69 -10.77 -6.12
C ASP A 140 10.73 -9.65 -5.97
N ARG A 141 10.37 -8.44 -6.37
CA ARG A 141 11.13 -7.22 -6.09
C ARG A 141 10.20 -6.11 -5.63
N VAL A 142 10.49 -5.60 -4.43
CA VAL A 142 9.78 -4.45 -3.86
C VAL A 142 10.27 -3.18 -4.55
N LYS A 143 9.33 -2.34 -4.97
CA LYS A 143 9.56 -1.14 -5.78
C LYS A 143 8.69 0.01 -5.28
N LEU A 144 9.17 1.23 -5.55
CA LEU A 144 8.43 2.46 -5.29
C LEU A 144 8.23 3.21 -6.61
N ILE A 145 7.02 3.18 -7.14
CA ILE A 145 6.66 3.66 -8.48
C ILE A 145 5.52 4.69 -8.38
N GLY A 146 5.40 5.60 -9.35
CA GLY A 146 4.21 6.46 -9.45
C GLY A 146 2.99 5.62 -9.85
N ILE A 147 1.83 5.82 -9.23
CA ILE A 147 0.63 5.02 -9.51
C ILE A 147 0.14 5.15 -10.96
N GLY A 148 0.37 6.30 -11.61
CA GLY A 148 0.09 6.45 -13.04
C GLY A 148 1.03 5.65 -13.93
N GLU A 149 2.32 5.59 -13.60
CA GLU A 149 3.30 4.74 -14.29
C GLU A 149 3.03 3.25 -14.06
N LEU A 150 2.46 2.88 -12.89
CA LEU A 150 1.98 1.54 -12.61
C LEU A 150 0.79 1.18 -13.51
N TYR A 151 -0.21 2.06 -13.62
CA TYR A 151 -1.35 1.90 -14.51
C TYR A 151 -0.89 1.72 -15.96
N ASP A 152 -0.10 2.66 -16.49
CA ASP A 152 0.33 2.66 -17.90
C ASP A 152 1.10 1.38 -18.30
N LYS A 153 1.70 0.66 -17.34
CA LYS A 153 2.49 -0.56 -17.59
C LYS A 153 1.76 -1.87 -17.26
N TYR A 154 0.77 -1.85 -16.37
CA TYR A 154 0.25 -3.08 -15.74
C TYR A 154 -1.27 -3.10 -15.50
N HIS A 155 -2.04 -2.12 -16.00
CA HIS A 155 -3.50 -2.10 -15.76
C HIS A 155 -4.24 -3.35 -16.27
N ASP A 156 -3.82 -3.89 -17.42
CA ASP A 156 -4.33 -5.13 -18.00
C ASP A 156 -3.78 -6.41 -17.34
N SER A 157 -2.81 -6.27 -16.43
CA SER A 157 -2.12 -7.38 -15.77
C SER A 157 -1.88 -7.11 -14.27
N ALA A 158 -2.90 -6.57 -13.59
CA ALA A 158 -2.81 -6.13 -12.21
C ALA A 158 -2.44 -7.28 -11.25
N GLU A 159 -2.83 -8.52 -11.58
CA GLU A 159 -2.53 -9.75 -10.84
C GLU A 159 -1.02 -10.07 -10.74
N GLN A 160 -0.18 -9.47 -11.58
CA GLN A 160 1.29 -9.59 -11.46
C GLN A 160 1.88 -8.70 -10.36
N ILE A 161 1.06 -7.84 -9.74
CA ILE A 161 1.46 -6.90 -8.71
C ILE A 161 0.91 -7.34 -7.35
N LYS A 162 1.76 -7.27 -6.34
CA LYS A 162 1.35 -7.30 -4.94
C LYS A 162 1.67 -5.97 -4.26
N THR A 163 1.07 -5.72 -3.10
CA THR A 163 1.31 -4.53 -2.28
C THR A 163 1.24 -4.91 -0.80
N PHE A 164 1.74 -4.04 0.06
CA PHE A 164 1.50 -4.13 1.50
C PHE A 164 0.13 -3.55 1.82
N ALA A 165 -0.72 -4.33 2.48
CA ALA A 165 -2.03 -3.94 2.97
C ALA A 165 -2.27 -4.54 4.37
N PHE A 166 -3.01 -3.85 5.24
CA PHE A 166 -3.32 -4.40 6.57
C PHE A 166 -4.66 -5.13 6.58
N ASN A 167 -4.76 -6.27 7.26
CA ASN A 167 -6.05 -6.98 7.40
C ASN A 167 -6.94 -6.24 8.43
N HIS A 168 -8.16 -5.86 8.05
CA HIS A 168 -9.07 -5.11 8.92
C HIS A 168 -9.43 -5.81 10.24
N SER A 169 -9.28 -7.14 10.32
CA SER A 169 -9.63 -7.91 11.54
C SER A 169 -8.55 -7.86 12.64
N ASN A 170 -7.27 -7.85 12.24
CA ASN A 170 -6.10 -7.99 13.11
C ASN A 170 -5.17 -6.74 13.08
N LEU A 171 -5.36 -5.85 12.10
CA LEU A 171 -4.60 -4.63 11.84
C LEU A 171 -3.09 -4.83 11.61
N LYS A 172 -2.69 -5.99 11.10
CA LYS A 172 -1.32 -6.35 10.73
C LYS A 172 -1.11 -6.28 9.23
N PHE A 173 0.11 -5.94 8.80
CA PHE A 173 0.45 -5.86 7.39
C PHE A 173 0.76 -7.23 6.78
N GLU A 174 0.16 -7.47 5.63
CA GLU A 174 0.27 -8.68 4.82
C GLU A 174 0.59 -8.27 3.37
N ILE A 175 1.11 -9.22 2.57
CA ILE A 175 1.44 -8.98 1.15
C ILE A 175 0.27 -9.51 0.32
N CYS A 176 -0.51 -8.59 -0.24
CA CYS A 176 -1.78 -8.88 -0.90
C CYS A 176 -1.70 -8.55 -2.39
N SER A 177 -2.47 -9.29 -3.20
CA SER A 177 -2.52 -9.07 -4.65
C SER A 177 -3.28 -7.79 -5.00
N ALA A 178 -2.81 -7.07 -6.00
CA ALA A 178 -3.60 -6.03 -6.65
C ALA A 178 -4.56 -6.71 -7.65
N THR A 179 -5.84 -6.32 -7.63
CA THR A 179 -6.87 -6.90 -8.50
C THR A 179 -7.44 -5.91 -9.52
N LYS A 180 -7.14 -4.61 -9.37
CA LYS A 180 -7.27 -3.61 -10.43
C LYS A 180 -6.36 -2.43 -10.17
N ILE A 181 -5.86 -1.81 -11.24
CA ILE A 181 -5.39 -0.43 -11.21
C ILE A 181 -6.41 0.38 -12.00
N MET A 182 -6.97 1.41 -11.37
CA MET A 182 -8.07 2.20 -11.92
C MET A 182 -7.58 3.58 -12.34
N ARG A 183 -8.32 4.21 -13.27
CA ARG A 183 -8.06 5.56 -13.76
C ARG A 183 -9.39 6.26 -14.01
N HIS A 184 -9.59 7.41 -13.37
CA HIS A 184 -10.83 8.19 -13.37
C HIS A 184 -10.58 9.59 -13.90
N ASN A 185 -11.54 10.19 -14.61
CA ASN A 185 -11.49 11.61 -14.95
C ASN A 185 -11.68 12.43 -13.66
N TYR A 186 -10.86 13.46 -13.43
CA TYR A 186 -10.98 14.32 -12.25
C TYR A 186 -10.79 15.79 -12.59
N LYS A 187 -11.69 16.63 -12.09
CA LYS A 187 -11.70 18.09 -12.31
C LYS A 187 -11.76 18.90 -11.01
N LYS A 188 -11.72 18.25 -9.85
CA LYS A 188 -11.76 18.89 -8.52
C LYS A 188 -10.32 19.08 -7.98
N ASP A 189 -10.20 19.71 -6.82
CA ASP A 189 -8.91 19.97 -6.18
C ASP A 189 -8.31 18.73 -5.49
N LEU A 190 -6.98 18.69 -5.42
CA LEU A 190 -6.23 17.76 -4.57
C LEU A 190 -5.94 18.36 -3.19
N TYR A 191 -5.59 17.48 -2.27
CA TYR A 191 -5.18 17.80 -0.91
C TYR A 191 -3.81 17.18 -0.64
N GLU A 192 -2.77 17.99 -0.39
CA GLU A 192 -1.49 17.54 0.16
C GLU A 192 -1.57 17.54 1.69
N ILE A 193 -1.56 16.35 2.28
CA ILE A 193 -1.51 16.18 3.74
C ILE A 193 -0.05 15.98 4.14
N LYS A 194 0.42 16.74 5.13
CA LYS A 194 1.73 16.54 5.77
C LYS A 194 1.57 16.15 7.23
N LEU A 195 2.34 15.16 7.67
CA LEU A 195 2.33 14.65 9.04
C LEU A 195 3.49 15.21 9.86
N THR A 196 3.39 15.19 11.19
CA THR A 196 4.45 15.70 12.09
C THR A 196 5.76 14.89 12.02
N THR A 197 5.71 13.65 11.54
CA THR A 197 6.89 12.82 11.20
C THR A 197 7.52 13.17 9.85
N GLY A 198 7.01 14.17 9.12
CA GLY A 198 7.52 14.61 7.82
C GLY A 198 7.13 13.73 6.62
N ARG A 199 6.29 12.71 6.87
CA ARG A 199 5.55 11.96 5.85
C ARG A 199 4.50 12.84 5.18
N LYS A 200 4.15 12.53 3.93
CA LYS A 200 3.10 13.26 3.20
C LYS A 200 2.51 12.46 2.04
N THR A 201 1.28 12.79 1.65
CA THR A 201 0.60 12.22 0.49
C THR A 201 -0.28 13.27 -0.18
N LYS A 202 -0.44 13.21 -1.51
CA LYS A 202 -1.41 13.99 -2.29
C LYS A 202 -2.56 13.11 -2.74
N ILE A 203 -3.79 13.47 -2.36
CA ILE A 203 -4.98 12.65 -2.61
C ILE A 203 -6.21 13.51 -2.93
N THR A 204 -7.19 12.93 -3.62
CA THR A 204 -8.48 13.57 -3.90
C THR A 204 -9.27 13.82 -2.60
N GLY A 205 -10.06 14.89 -2.55
CA GLY A 205 -10.80 15.25 -1.32
C GLY A 205 -11.87 14.25 -0.90
N ASP A 206 -12.34 13.39 -1.82
CA ASP A 206 -13.30 12.30 -1.59
C ASP A 206 -12.62 11.00 -1.11
N HIS A 207 -11.28 10.91 -1.14
CA HIS A 207 -10.55 9.71 -0.71
C HIS A 207 -10.57 9.56 0.82
N SER A 208 -10.64 8.32 1.30
CA SER A 208 -10.58 8.01 2.73
C SER A 208 -9.13 7.72 3.16
N VAL A 209 -8.78 8.16 4.36
CA VAL A 209 -7.60 7.67 5.09
C VAL A 209 -8.05 7.09 6.43
N PHE A 210 -7.22 6.26 7.06
CA PHE A 210 -7.59 5.69 8.35
C PHE A 210 -7.16 6.58 9.51
N THR A 211 -8.00 6.64 10.54
CA THR A 211 -7.71 7.25 11.84
C THR A 211 -8.24 6.34 12.95
N VAL A 212 -8.05 6.70 14.22
CA VAL A 212 -8.59 5.96 15.36
C VAL A 212 -9.47 6.89 16.20
N LYS A 213 -10.61 6.35 16.63
CA LYS A 213 -11.55 7.04 17.53
C LYS A 213 -12.11 6.01 18.51
N ASN A 214 -12.02 6.30 19.81
CA ASN A 214 -12.50 5.42 20.88
C ASN A 214 -11.99 3.98 20.71
N GLY A 215 -10.68 3.83 20.49
CA GLY A 215 -10.02 2.52 20.37
C GLY A 215 -10.37 1.70 19.12
N LYS A 216 -11.09 2.27 18.14
CA LYS A 216 -11.48 1.60 16.88
C LYS A 216 -10.92 2.35 15.68
N LEU A 217 -10.38 1.60 14.72
CA LEU A 217 -9.96 2.15 13.42
C LEU A 217 -11.21 2.57 12.64
N ILE A 218 -11.18 3.78 12.07
CA ILE A 218 -12.26 4.31 11.22
C ILE A 218 -11.66 4.97 9.98
N GLU A 219 -12.42 4.94 8.88
CA GLU A 219 -12.16 5.80 7.72
C GLU A 219 -12.51 7.26 8.02
N ALA A 220 -11.76 8.19 7.44
CA ALA A 220 -12.05 9.61 7.43
C ALA A 220 -11.74 10.19 6.04
N GLU A 221 -12.74 10.80 5.41
CA GLU A 221 -12.57 11.51 4.13
C GLU A 221 -11.62 12.69 4.28
N VAL A 222 -10.71 12.84 3.32
CA VAL A 222 -9.64 13.84 3.32
C VAL A 222 -10.15 15.28 3.49
N ARG A 223 -11.27 15.64 2.83
CA ARG A 223 -11.88 16.98 2.96
C ARG A 223 -12.38 17.32 4.36
N ASN A 224 -12.67 16.31 5.18
CA ASN A 224 -13.23 16.46 6.53
C ASN A 224 -12.14 16.40 7.61
N LEU A 225 -10.90 16.09 7.23
CA LEU A 225 -9.76 16.13 8.12
C LEU A 225 -9.44 17.57 8.55
N LYS A 226 -8.90 17.71 9.76
CA LYS A 226 -8.43 18.98 10.31
C LYS A 226 -6.98 18.85 10.75
N GLU A 227 -6.24 19.95 10.66
CA GLU A 227 -4.91 20.02 11.23
C GLU A 227 -4.95 19.67 12.72
N GLY A 228 -3.95 18.91 13.17
CA GLY A 228 -3.92 18.36 14.51
C GLY A 228 -4.76 17.09 14.75
N GLY A 229 -5.59 16.65 13.79
CA GLY A 229 -6.12 15.28 13.76
C GLY A 229 -5.01 14.25 13.53
N PHE A 230 -5.34 12.96 13.48
CA PHE A 230 -4.36 11.87 13.32
C PHE A 230 -4.68 10.98 12.11
N ILE A 231 -3.65 10.43 11.46
CA ILE A 231 -3.78 9.47 10.35
C ILE A 231 -2.90 8.25 10.63
N ALA A 232 -3.36 7.07 10.23
CA ALA A 232 -2.62 5.83 10.29
C ALA A 232 -1.49 5.79 9.25
N ILE A 233 -0.31 5.35 9.70
CA ILE A 233 0.83 4.98 8.88
C ILE A 233 1.26 3.55 9.25
N PRO A 234 2.05 2.86 8.41
CA PRO A 234 2.71 1.65 8.84
C PRO A 234 3.69 1.91 9.99
N ASN A 235 3.65 1.05 11.00
CA ASN A 235 4.67 0.93 12.05
C ASN A 235 5.80 -0.02 11.60
N SER A 236 5.44 -1.02 10.80
CA SER A 236 6.28 -2.13 10.38
C SER A 236 5.81 -2.63 9.01
N LEU A 237 6.74 -2.80 8.07
CA LEU A 237 6.53 -3.41 6.76
C LEU A 237 7.51 -4.57 6.56
N LYS A 238 7.65 -5.42 7.59
CA LYS A 238 8.56 -6.57 7.59
C LYS A 238 8.10 -7.60 6.56
N HIS A 239 9.06 -8.10 5.81
CA HIS A 239 8.89 -9.22 4.88
C HIS A 239 10.09 -10.17 4.97
N SER A 240 9.94 -11.36 4.40
CA SER A 240 11.06 -12.29 4.19
C SER A 240 12.01 -11.78 3.11
N GLU A 241 13.15 -12.44 2.97
CA GLU A 241 14.06 -12.24 1.83
C GLU A 241 13.33 -12.51 0.50
N PHE A 242 13.44 -11.59 -0.46
CA PHE A 242 13.01 -11.81 -1.85
C PHE A 242 14.19 -11.98 -2.82
N LEU A 243 15.40 -11.61 -2.40
CA LEU A 243 16.58 -11.69 -3.26
C LEU A 243 17.17 -13.10 -3.28
N PRO A 244 17.77 -13.52 -4.41
CA PRO A 244 18.61 -14.71 -4.41
C PRO A 244 19.83 -14.48 -3.51
N GLU A 245 20.27 -15.53 -2.81
CA GLU A 245 21.52 -15.51 -2.02
C GLU A 245 22.72 -15.08 -2.89
N ARG A 246 22.76 -15.53 -4.14
CA ARG A 246 23.86 -15.29 -5.10
C ARG A 246 23.34 -14.71 -6.42
N LEU A 247 23.94 -13.60 -6.84
CA LEU A 247 23.62 -12.88 -8.06
C LEU A 247 24.56 -13.28 -9.20
N ASN A 248 23.99 -13.81 -10.27
CA ASN A 248 24.72 -14.12 -11.51
C ASN A 248 24.82 -12.89 -12.42
N ILE A 249 25.93 -12.14 -12.32
CA ILE A 249 26.10 -10.90 -13.07
C ILE A 249 26.15 -11.14 -14.58
N VAL A 250 26.64 -12.29 -15.02
CA VAL A 250 26.68 -12.66 -16.45
C VAL A 250 25.27 -12.70 -17.01
N LYS A 251 24.34 -13.35 -16.30
CA LYS A 251 22.91 -13.38 -16.63
C LYS A 251 22.28 -11.99 -16.58
N GLU A 252 22.63 -11.13 -15.63
CA GLU A 252 22.07 -9.78 -15.53
C GLU A 252 22.58 -8.82 -16.64
N PHE A 253 23.79 -9.02 -17.15
CA PHE A 253 24.36 -8.21 -18.25
C PHE A 253 24.04 -8.72 -19.66
N ILE A 254 23.71 -10.00 -19.84
CA ILE A 254 23.64 -10.61 -21.18
C ILE A 254 22.67 -9.87 -22.11
N ASP A 255 21.56 -9.38 -21.57
CA ASP A 255 20.50 -8.66 -22.29
C ASP A 255 20.66 -7.13 -22.28
N LYS A 256 21.80 -6.60 -21.84
CA LYS A 256 22.13 -5.16 -21.86
C LYS A 256 23.05 -4.82 -23.02
N ASP A 257 22.89 -3.65 -23.64
CA ASP A 257 23.73 -3.22 -24.80
C ASP A 257 25.24 -3.19 -24.49
N VAL A 258 25.59 -2.97 -23.21
CA VAL A 258 26.99 -3.00 -22.74
C VAL A 258 27.67 -4.37 -22.84
N VAL A 259 26.92 -5.46 -23.07
CA VAL A 259 27.45 -6.83 -23.20
C VAL A 259 28.60 -6.93 -24.22
N ASN A 260 28.54 -6.15 -25.30
CA ASN A 260 29.55 -6.11 -26.35
C ASN A 260 30.92 -5.59 -25.88
N SER A 261 30.95 -4.80 -24.78
CA SER A 261 32.18 -4.32 -24.15
C SER A 261 32.85 -5.34 -23.24
N PHE A 262 32.16 -6.44 -22.90
CA PHE A 262 32.57 -7.37 -21.84
C PHE A 262 33.06 -8.71 -22.37
N TYR A 263 34.00 -9.27 -21.62
CA TYR A 263 34.64 -10.55 -21.88
C TYR A 263 34.71 -11.34 -20.58
N LEU A 264 34.36 -12.62 -20.65
CA LEU A 264 34.62 -13.57 -19.56
C LEU A 264 36.06 -14.06 -19.66
N ARG A 265 36.73 -14.17 -18.51
CA ARG A 265 38.12 -14.60 -18.39
C ARG A 265 38.22 -15.80 -17.47
N SER A 266 38.65 -16.92 -18.04
CA SER A 266 39.13 -18.13 -17.37
C SER A 266 39.56 -19.14 -18.45
N LYS A 267 40.76 -19.72 -18.33
CA LYS A 267 41.25 -20.74 -19.27
C LYS A 267 40.37 -21.99 -19.22
N SER A 268 40.05 -22.46 -18.02
CA SER A 268 39.25 -23.68 -17.83
C SER A 268 37.79 -23.49 -18.26
N TYR A 269 37.21 -22.28 -18.11
CA TYR A 269 35.87 -21.99 -18.61
C TYR A 269 35.80 -22.01 -20.14
N VAL A 270 36.79 -21.43 -20.83
CA VAL A 270 36.83 -21.42 -22.30
C VAL A 270 37.06 -22.84 -22.85
N MET A 271 37.84 -23.67 -22.16
CA MET A 271 37.93 -25.11 -22.47
C MET A 271 36.59 -25.81 -22.28
N TYR A 272 35.96 -25.69 -21.10
CA TYR A 272 34.62 -26.23 -20.83
C TYR A 272 33.59 -25.84 -21.92
N LEU A 273 33.57 -24.56 -22.32
CA LEU A 273 32.69 -24.08 -23.38
C LEU A 273 33.00 -24.68 -24.76
N ARG A 274 34.27 -24.87 -25.11
CA ARG A 274 34.67 -25.59 -26.32
C ARG A 274 34.16 -27.03 -26.28
N ASP A 275 34.48 -27.74 -25.21
CA ASP A 275 34.23 -29.18 -25.13
C ASP A 275 32.73 -29.50 -25.16
N ASN A 276 31.90 -28.66 -24.51
CA ASN A 276 30.46 -28.89 -24.37
C ASN A 276 29.59 -28.15 -25.40
N PHE A 277 30.06 -27.04 -25.98
CA PHE A 277 29.25 -26.14 -26.83
C PHE A 277 29.96 -25.64 -28.11
N HIS A 278 30.97 -26.37 -28.63
CA HIS A 278 31.70 -25.97 -29.84
C HIS A 278 30.80 -25.62 -31.03
N LYS A 279 29.72 -26.39 -31.27
CA LYS A 279 28.81 -26.20 -32.42
C LYS A 279 28.10 -24.84 -32.39
N GLN A 280 27.79 -24.34 -31.20
CA GLN A 280 27.09 -23.06 -30.98
C GLN A 280 28.05 -21.86 -30.98
N ILE A 281 29.33 -22.07 -30.66
CA ILE A 281 30.34 -21.01 -30.51
C ILE A 281 31.10 -20.74 -31.82
N LEU A 282 31.27 -21.75 -32.68
CA LEU A 282 32.11 -21.64 -33.88
C LEU A 282 31.33 -21.24 -35.14
N ARG A 283 31.87 -20.29 -35.91
CA ARG A 283 31.67 -20.22 -37.37
C ARG A 283 32.77 -21.05 -38.06
N LYS A 284 32.45 -21.69 -39.19
CA LYS A 284 33.30 -22.70 -39.89
C LYS A 284 34.78 -22.31 -40.10
N ASN A 285 35.15 -21.01 -40.14
CA ASN A 285 36.50 -20.55 -40.52
C ASN A 285 37.28 -19.83 -39.40
N GLN A 286 37.06 -20.14 -38.11
CA GLN A 286 37.84 -19.54 -36.99
C GLN A 286 38.57 -20.55 -36.08
N TYR A 287 39.06 -21.65 -36.66
CA TYR A 287 39.78 -22.70 -35.91
C TYR A 287 41.16 -22.28 -35.34
N THR A 288 41.68 -21.09 -35.65
CA THR A 288 43.08 -20.71 -35.41
C THR A 288 43.33 -19.49 -34.51
N GLN A 289 42.31 -18.84 -33.93
CA GLN A 289 42.57 -17.79 -32.93
C GLN A 289 42.82 -18.38 -31.54
N ASN A 290 44.09 -18.41 -31.14
CA ASN A 290 44.59 -18.78 -29.82
C ASN A 290 43.65 -18.38 -28.66
N PHE A 291 42.94 -19.37 -28.10
CA PHE A 291 42.04 -19.20 -26.97
C PHE A 291 42.83 -18.90 -25.68
N ARG A 292 43.29 -17.65 -25.50
CA ARG A 292 44.04 -17.14 -24.33
C ARG A 292 43.20 -17.06 -23.04
N GLY A 293 42.23 -17.96 -22.85
CA GLY A 293 41.31 -17.99 -21.70
C GLY A 293 40.34 -16.82 -21.64
N ILE A 294 39.97 -16.24 -22.79
CA ILE A 294 39.04 -15.10 -22.89
C ILE A 294 37.97 -15.41 -23.95
N ILE A 295 36.70 -15.15 -23.63
CA ILE A 295 35.57 -15.21 -24.57
C ILE A 295 34.72 -13.93 -24.45
N SER A 296 34.16 -13.43 -25.56
CA SER A 296 33.23 -12.29 -25.51
C SER A 296 31.93 -12.69 -24.82
N MET A 297 31.43 -11.87 -23.91
CA MET A 297 30.17 -12.13 -23.19
C MET A 297 28.96 -12.20 -24.16
N HIS A 298 29.02 -11.47 -25.29
CA HIS A 298 27.98 -11.52 -26.33
C HIS A 298 27.77 -12.94 -26.90
N MET A 299 28.83 -13.76 -26.98
CA MET A 299 28.74 -15.12 -27.52
C MET A 299 27.81 -16.02 -26.70
N LEU A 300 27.64 -15.72 -25.42
CA LEU A 300 26.78 -16.47 -24.51
C LEU A 300 25.29 -16.37 -24.88
N LYS A 301 24.87 -15.36 -25.67
CA LYS A 301 23.49 -15.24 -26.18
C LYS A 301 23.05 -16.44 -27.03
N LYS A 302 24.02 -17.19 -27.57
CA LYS A 302 23.80 -18.41 -28.38
C LYS A 302 23.88 -19.69 -27.57
N LEU A 303 24.13 -19.59 -26.26
CA LEU A 303 24.34 -20.72 -25.37
C LEU A 303 23.13 -20.93 -24.45
N PRO A 304 22.86 -22.18 -24.06
CA PRO A 304 21.84 -22.47 -23.06
C PRO A 304 22.28 -21.94 -21.68
N LYS A 305 21.32 -21.62 -20.80
CA LYS A 305 21.57 -20.91 -19.51
C LYS A 305 22.51 -21.67 -18.58
N GLU A 306 22.57 -22.99 -18.73
CA GLU A 306 23.40 -23.94 -18.02
C GLU A 306 24.89 -23.62 -18.21
N ALA A 307 25.28 -23.20 -19.43
CA ALA A 307 26.65 -22.85 -19.82
C ALA A 307 27.22 -21.63 -19.06
N TYR A 308 26.35 -20.81 -18.46
CA TYR A 308 26.71 -19.70 -17.60
C TYR A 308 25.91 -19.72 -16.28
N SER A 309 25.55 -20.92 -15.81
CA SER A 309 24.98 -21.15 -14.48
C SER A 309 25.99 -20.81 -13.37
N ILE A 310 25.50 -20.47 -12.18
CA ILE A 310 26.34 -20.10 -11.02
C ILE A 310 27.39 -21.19 -10.74
N LYS A 311 26.97 -22.45 -10.67
CA LYS A 311 27.83 -23.63 -10.46
C LYS A 311 29.00 -23.71 -11.46
N VAL A 312 28.74 -23.43 -12.74
CA VAL A 312 29.78 -23.45 -13.79
C VAL A 312 30.71 -22.24 -13.65
N LEU A 313 30.15 -21.04 -13.45
CA LEU A 313 30.93 -19.81 -13.31
C LEU A 313 31.89 -19.85 -12.11
N GLU A 314 31.43 -20.38 -10.97
CA GLU A 314 32.23 -20.58 -9.76
C GLU A 314 33.28 -21.68 -9.94
N LYS A 315 32.89 -22.88 -10.43
CA LYS A 315 33.82 -24.00 -10.70
C LYS A 315 35.01 -23.58 -11.54
N HIS A 316 34.80 -22.68 -12.49
CA HIS A 316 35.83 -22.21 -13.40
C HIS A 316 36.43 -20.84 -13.02
N ASN A 317 36.12 -20.29 -11.83
CA ASN A 317 36.64 -19.01 -11.32
C ASN A 317 36.50 -17.86 -12.33
N VAL A 318 35.34 -17.75 -12.96
CA VAL A 318 35.11 -16.80 -14.06
C VAL A 318 35.07 -15.36 -13.54
N VAL A 319 35.76 -14.45 -14.25
CA VAL A 319 35.66 -13.01 -13.99
C VAL A 319 35.29 -12.24 -15.25
N ILE A 320 34.58 -11.13 -15.07
CA ILE A 320 34.14 -10.22 -16.12
C ILE A 320 35.17 -9.10 -16.26
N GLY A 321 35.69 -8.89 -17.48
CA GLY A 321 36.64 -7.84 -17.81
C GLY A 321 36.33 -7.15 -19.14
N THR A 322 37.24 -6.28 -19.57
CA THR A 322 37.23 -5.66 -20.91
C THR A 322 38.51 -6.05 -21.67
N ARG A 323 38.53 -5.99 -23.01
CA ARG A 323 39.59 -6.60 -23.85
C ARG A 323 41.03 -6.20 -23.45
N ARG A 324 41.27 -4.94 -23.10
CA ARG A 324 42.61 -4.37 -22.81
C ARG A 324 42.84 -3.95 -21.35
N SER A 325 41.95 -4.32 -20.41
CA SER A 325 42.14 -4.01 -18.98
C SER A 325 42.65 -5.21 -18.18
N ASN A 326 43.41 -4.95 -17.12
CA ASN A 326 43.75 -5.94 -16.08
C ASN A 326 42.86 -5.81 -14.82
N THR A 327 41.78 -5.03 -14.91
CA THR A 327 40.74 -4.93 -13.87
C THR A 327 39.50 -5.73 -14.27
N PHE A 328 38.89 -6.34 -13.25
CA PHE A 328 37.79 -7.30 -13.40
C PHE A 328 36.74 -7.11 -12.29
N LEU A 329 35.65 -7.85 -12.43
CA LEU A 329 34.53 -8.02 -11.50
C LEU A 329 34.25 -9.53 -11.43
N LYS A 330 33.96 -10.10 -10.25
CA LYS A 330 33.54 -11.52 -10.16
C LYS A 330 32.29 -11.76 -11.02
N SER A 331 32.13 -12.95 -11.61
CA SER A 331 30.92 -13.28 -12.37
C SER A 331 29.68 -13.56 -11.50
N VAL A 332 29.92 -13.93 -10.23
CA VAL A 332 28.91 -14.21 -9.20
C VAL A 332 29.25 -13.39 -7.95
N ILE A 333 28.24 -12.83 -7.29
CA ILE A 333 28.36 -12.05 -6.05
C ILE A 333 27.34 -12.59 -5.04
N ASN A 334 27.74 -12.70 -3.77
CA ASN A 334 26.82 -12.94 -2.66
C ASN A 334 26.06 -11.65 -2.33
N LEU A 335 24.74 -11.73 -2.16
CA LEU A 335 23.92 -10.63 -1.67
C LEU A 335 23.77 -10.74 -0.14
N ASP A 336 24.91 -10.71 0.54
CA ASP A 336 25.07 -10.84 2.00
C ASP A 336 25.16 -9.49 2.72
N GLU A 337 25.29 -9.50 4.05
CA GLU A 337 25.40 -8.28 4.85
C GLU A 337 26.57 -7.38 4.41
N ASP A 338 27.70 -7.94 3.99
CA ASP A 338 28.85 -7.16 3.51
C ASP A 338 28.55 -6.45 2.20
N PHE A 339 27.89 -7.12 1.24
CA PHE A 339 27.39 -6.47 0.02
C PHE A 339 26.49 -5.28 0.36
N PHE A 340 25.56 -5.44 1.30
CA PHE A 340 24.64 -4.37 1.69
C PHE A 340 25.32 -3.23 2.46
N TRP A 341 26.31 -3.53 3.31
CA TRP A 341 27.12 -2.51 3.98
C TRP A 341 27.91 -1.64 2.97
N ILE A 342 28.55 -2.29 1.98
CA ILE A 342 29.24 -1.57 0.90
C ILE A 342 28.25 -0.71 0.10
N LEU A 343 27.03 -1.20 -0.14
CA LEU A 343 25.98 -0.45 -0.82
C LEU A 343 25.54 0.79 -0.01
N GLY A 344 25.51 0.70 1.31
CA GLY A 344 25.28 1.84 2.21
C GLY A 344 26.37 2.90 2.06
N ILE A 345 27.64 2.51 2.20
CA ILE A 345 28.81 3.39 2.03
C ILE A 345 28.88 3.98 0.61
N LEU A 346 28.53 3.20 -0.42
CA LEU A 346 28.44 3.65 -1.81
C LEU A 346 27.40 4.78 -1.96
N MET A 347 26.24 4.63 -1.32
CA MET A 347 25.18 5.64 -1.39
C MET A 347 25.48 6.90 -0.60
N ALA A 348 26.35 6.85 0.42
CA ALA A 348 26.86 8.01 1.15
C ALA A 348 28.04 8.67 0.42
N GLU A 349 29.19 7.98 0.35
CA GLU A 349 30.51 8.56 0.06
C GLU A 349 30.98 8.48 -1.40
N ALA A 350 30.29 7.73 -2.27
CA ALA A 350 30.82 7.46 -3.60
C ALA A 350 30.44 8.52 -4.65
N TYR A 351 31.45 8.93 -5.43
CA TYR A 351 31.29 9.72 -6.63
C TYR A 351 31.20 8.82 -7.87
N ILE A 352 29.99 8.68 -8.42
CA ILE A 352 29.64 7.68 -9.46
C ILE A 352 29.38 8.33 -10.84
N LYS A 353 29.97 9.50 -11.15
CA LYS A 353 29.73 10.18 -12.44
C LYS A 353 30.34 9.46 -13.65
N LYS A 354 31.49 8.81 -13.47
CA LYS A 354 32.24 8.06 -14.49
C LYS A 354 33.07 6.95 -13.83
N ASN A 355 33.73 6.12 -14.65
CA ASN A 355 34.81 5.26 -14.18
C ASN A 355 36.15 6.06 -14.19
N PRO A 356 36.98 6.02 -13.14
CA PRO A 356 36.83 5.24 -11.91
C PRO A 356 35.77 5.81 -10.97
N ILE A 357 35.17 4.93 -10.16
CA ILE A 357 34.36 5.34 -9.00
C ILE A 357 35.33 5.70 -7.87
N GLU A 358 35.04 6.80 -7.17
CA GLU A 358 35.89 7.33 -6.11
C GLU A 358 35.09 7.43 -4.81
N PHE A 359 35.61 6.85 -3.73
CA PHE A 359 35.09 7.00 -2.36
C PHE A 359 36.05 7.90 -1.59
N THR A 360 35.54 8.81 -0.76
CA THR A 360 36.36 9.72 0.04
C THR A 360 35.89 9.67 1.49
N LEU A 361 36.77 9.35 2.43
CA LEU A 361 36.46 9.23 3.86
C LEU A 361 37.41 10.11 4.69
N GLY A 362 37.03 10.47 5.92
CA GLY A 362 37.86 11.25 6.85
C GLY A 362 39.19 10.57 7.23
N LEU A 363 40.12 11.27 7.89
CA LEU A 363 41.37 10.65 8.37
C LEU A 363 41.14 9.76 9.59
N GLU A 364 40.24 10.21 10.45
CA GLU A 364 39.69 9.54 11.63
C GLU A 364 38.95 8.24 11.27
N GLU A 365 38.63 8.03 9.99
CA GLU A 365 37.86 6.89 9.49
C GLU A 365 38.75 5.80 8.85
N LEU A 366 40.05 5.79 9.18
CA LEU A 366 41.05 4.90 8.57
C LEU A 366 40.65 3.42 8.59
N ASP A 367 40.07 2.92 9.69
CA ASP A 367 39.69 1.51 9.78
C ASP A 367 38.44 1.19 8.94
N ARG A 368 37.50 2.14 8.81
CA ARG A 368 36.39 2.03 7.85
C ARG A 368 36.89 2.04 6.42
N HIS A 369 37.88 2.88 6.12
CA HIS A 369 38.55 2.93 4.81
C HIS A 369 39.26 1.59 4.50
N LYS A 370 39.97 0.98 5.47
CA LYS A 370 40.56 -0.36 5.33
C LYS A 370 39.47 -1.42 5.09
N LYS A 371 38.40 -1.44 5.90
CA LYS A 371 37.24 -2.34 5.76
C LYS A 371 36.62 -2.25 4.37
N LEU A 372 36.33 -1.03 3.89
CA LEU A 372 35.80 -0.79 2.55
C LEU A 372 36.72 -1.35 1.45
N ASN A 373 38.03 -1.13 1.55
CA ASN A 373 38.99 -1.60 0.54
C ASN A 373 39.10 -3.13 0.51
N PHE A 374 39.10 -3.76 1.68
CA PHE A 374 39.05 -5.21 1.82
C PHE A 374 37.76 -5.77 1.22
N LEU A 375 36.60 -5.24 1.63
CA LEU A 375 35.28 -5.72 1.22
C LEU A 375 35.01 -5.51 -0.28
N LEU A 376 35.44 -4.38 -0.87
CA LEU A 376 35.39 -4.18 -2.32
C LEU A 376 36.17 -5.27 -3.07
N LYS A 377 37.37 -5.62 -2.60
CA LYS A 377 38.18 -6.71 -3.17
C LYS A 377 37.55 -8.09 -2.91
N TYR A 378 37.02 -8.33 -1.71
CA TYR A 378 36.46 -9.61 -1.29
C TYR A 378 35.13 -9.91 -2.00
N VAL A 379 34.13 -9.04 -1.89
CA VAL A 379 32.78 -9.22 -2.45
C VAL A 379 32.80 -9.13 -3.97
N PHE A 380 33.41 -8.09 -4.54
CA PHE A 380 33.34 -7.81 -5.98
C PHE A 380 34.54 -8.30 -6.79
N GLY A 381 35.66 -8.66 -6.14
CA GLY A 381 36.91 -8.99 -6.84
C GLY A 381 37.61 -7.77 -7.47
N VAL A 382 37.17 -6.53 -7.18
CA VAL A 382 37.70 -5.34 -7.85
C VAL A 382 39.04 -4.91 -7.27
N ARG A 383 39.94 -4.40 -8.12
CA ARG A 383 41.18 -3.76 -7.67
C ARG A 383 40.89 -2.33 -7.23
N VAL A 384 41.13 -2.04 -5.96
CA VAL A 384 41.10 -0.70 -5.38
C VAL A 384 42.50 -0.08 -5.41
N LYS A 385 42.60 1.22 -5.71
CA LYS A 385 43.79 2.05 -5.48
C LYS A 385 43.47 3.08 -4.40
N SER A 386 44.22 3.11 -3.32
CA SER A 386 43.94 3.97 -2.16
C SER A 386 45.11 4.91 -1.88
N TYR A 387 44.82 6.17 -1.54
CA TYR A 387 45.84 7.17 -1.21
C TYR A 387 45.27 8.32 -0.37
N LYS A 388 46.14 9.04 0.35
CA LYS A 388 45.83 10.33 1.01
C LYS A 388 46.30 11.48 0.10
N PRO A 389 45.43 12.40 -0.34
CA PRO A 389 45.86 13.56 -1.12
C PRO A 389 46.71 14.52 -0.26
N LYS A 390 47.86 15.00 -0.78
CA LYS A 390 48.83 15.83 -0.02
C LYS A 390 48.24 17.06 0.70
N LYS A 391 47.17 17.65 0.17
CA LYS A 391 46.52 18.87 0.70
C LYS A 391 45.10 18.63 1.25
N LYS A 392 44.73 17.39 1.62
CA LYS A 392 43.40 17.09 2.19
C LYS A 392 43.49 16.09 3.35
N ASN A 393 42.68 16.32 4.37
CA ASN A 393 42.48 15.41 5.49
C ASN A 393 41.41 14.35 5.13
N VAL A 394 41.67 13.56 4.08
CA VAL A 394 40.82 12.46 3.64
C VAL A 394 41.64 11.30 3.09
N TYR A 395 41.09 10.09 3.16
CA TYR A 395 41.56 8.95 2.37
C TYR A 395 40.64 8.74 1.17
N THR A 396 41.22 8.58 -0.02
CA THR A 396 40.48 8.36 -1.27
C THR A 396 40.75 6.95 -1.82
N SER A 397 39.68 6.21 -2.10
CA SER A 397 39.72 4.89 -2.75
C SER A 397 39.13 4.96 -4.15
N LYS A 398 39.89 4.52 -5.15
CA LYS A 398 39.49 4.51 -6.56
C LYS A 398 39.35 3.11 -7.13
N VAL A 399 38.18 2.81 -7.68
CA VAL A 399 37.87 1.55 -8.36
C VAL A 399 37.85 1.76 -9.87
N HIS A 400 38.94 1.32 -10.53
CA HIS A 400 39.11 1.43 -11.98
C HIS A 400 38.53 0.22 -12.73
N SER A 401 37.24 -0.08 -12.56
CA SER A 401 36.59 -1.23 -13.20
C SER A 401 35.33 -0.81 -13.98
N LYS A 402 35.43 -0.82 -15.33
CA LYS A 402 34.28 -0.57 -16.22
C LYS A 402 33.11 -1.56 -15.97
N PRO A 403 33.34 -2.88 -15.78
CA PRO A 403 32.27 -3.80 -15.39
C PRO A 403 31.57 -3.41 -14.07
N PHE A 404 32.34 -3.03 -13.03
CA PHE A 404 31.77 -2.60 -11.74
C PHE A 404 30.95 -1.30 -11.85
N PHE A 405 31.46 -0.32 -12.60
CA PHE A 405 30.72 0.92 -12.88
C PHE A 405 29.37 0.65 -13.56
N TYR A 406 29.35 -0.22 -14.57
CA TYR A 406 28.12 -0.60 -15.25
C TYR A 406 27.23 -1.53 -14.43
N PHE A 407 27.78 -2.30 -13.50
CA PHE A 407 27.00 -3.11 -12.55
C PHE A 407 26.19 -2.20 -11.63
N ILE A 408 26.83 -1.20 -11.02
CA ILE A 408 26.16 -0.17 -10.21
C ILE A 408 25.09 0.58 -11.03
N LYS A 409 25.43 1.00 -12.26
CA LYS A 409 24.53 1.81 -13.09
C LYS A 409 23.31 1.05 -13.63
N TYR A 410 23.50 -0.18 -14.10
CA TYR A 410 22.47 -0.92 -14.87
C TYR A 410 21.88 -2.15 -14.18
N ILE A 411 22.55 -2.70 -13.17
CA ILE A 411 22.05 -3.86 -12.41
C ILE A 411 21.50 -3.41 -11.05
N LEU A 412 22.24 -2.55 -10.33
CA LEU A 412 21.70 -1.89 -9.11
C LEU A 412 20.83 -0.67 -9.41
N GLY A 413 20.84 -0.19 -10.67
CA GLY A 413 20.00 0.92 -11.13
C GLY A 413 20.36 2.29 -10.53
N ILE A 414 21.56 2.44 -9.95
CA ILE A 414 21.97 3.68 -9.28
C ILE A 414 22.36 4.73 -10.33
N LYS A 415 21.71 5.89 -10.25
CA LYS A 415 21.85 7.01 -11.17
C LYS A 415 21.79 8.35 -10.43
N GLY A 416 22.27 9.41 -11.06
CA GLY A 416 22.21 10.78 -10.53
C GLY A 416 23.48 11.22 -9.79
N THR A 417 23.37 12.39 -9.15
CA THR A 417 24.36 13.07 -8.31
C THR A 417 23.84 13.17 -6.88
N ALA A 418 24.56 13.82 -5.94
CA ALA A 418 24.11 13.95 -4.55
C ALA A 418 22.64 14.43 -4.38
N THR A 419 22.17 15.33 -5.25
CA THR A 419 20.79 15.88 -5.24
C THR A 419 19.76 15.01 -5.97
N THR A 420 20.20 14.17 -6.91
CA THR A 420 19.33 13.38 -7.81
C THR A 420 19.49 11.87 -7.64
N LYS A 421 20.34 11.42 -6.71
CA LYS A 421 20.61 10.00 -6.43
C LYS A 421 19.33 9.28 -6.03
N ASN A 422 18.92 8.27 -6.79
CA ASN A 422 17.78 7.44 -6.45
C ASN A 422 18.13 6.47 -5.30
N PHE A 423 17.10 5.91 -4.68
CA PHE A 423 17.28 4.78 -3.77
C PHE A 423 17.48 3.48 -4.58
N PRO A 424 18.41 2.58 -4.18
CA PRO A 424 18.60 1.29 -4.85
C PRO A 424 17.50 0.30 -4.45
N GLU A 425 16.60 -0.05 -5.39
CA GLU A 425 15.42 -0.93 -5.17
C GLU A 425 15.77 -2.28 -4.53
N VAL A 426 16.98 -2.79 -4.78
CA VAL A 426 17.47 -4.06 -4.18
C VAL A 426 17.39 -4.05 -2.65
N VAL A 427 17.56 -2.89 -2.00
CA VAL A 427 17.48 -2.79 -0.52
C VAL A 427 16.05 -2.99 -0.02
N TYR A 428 15.03 -2.56 -0.76
CA TYR A 428 13.63 -2.81 -0.38
C TYR A 428 13.25 -4.30 -0.44
N SER A 429 14.02 -5.11 -1.16
CA SER A 429 13.72 -6.53 -1.38
C SER A 429 14.51 -7.46 -0.44
N ALA A 430 15.46 -6.90 0.32
CA ALA A 430 16.42 -7.63 1.14
C ALA A 430 15.84 -8.08 2.49
N SER A 431 16.43 -9.09 3.12
CA SER A 431 16.09 -9.46 4.51
C SER A 431 16.33 -8.30 5.50
N LYS A 432 15.64 -8.35 6.65
CA LYS A 432 15.76 -7.37 7.75
C LYS A 432 17.23 -7.05 8.09
N ASP A 433 18.07 -8.07 8.23
CA ASP A 433 19.44 -7.88 8.72
C ASP A 433 20.38 -7.34 7.62
N LYS A 434 20.06 -7.60 6.36
CA LYS A 434 20.69 -6.95 5.19
C LYS A 434 20.27 -5.49 5.05
N ILE A 435 19.00 -5.16 5.29
CA ILE A 435 18.53 -3.77 5.37
C ILE A 435 19.23 -3.03 6.52
N ILE A 436 19.37 -3.67 7.68
CA ILE A 436 20.16 -3.14 8.80
C ILE A 436 21.60 -2.87 8.34
N SER A 437 22.27 -3.84 7.71
CA SER A 437 23.66 -3.67 7.26
C SER A 437 23.83 -2.51 6.25
N PHE A 438 22.87 -2.34 5.33
CA PHE A 438 22.82 -1.16 4.45
C PHE A 438 22.66 0.15 5.22
N LEU A 439 21.71 0.21 6.16
CA LEU A 439 21.47 1.40 6.97
C LEU A 439 22.68 1.72 7.87
N GLN A 440 23.40 0.70 8.36
CA GLN A 440 24.66 0.86 9.08
C GLN A 440 25.72 1.49 8.20
N GLY A 441 26.00 0.91 7.02
CA GLY A 441 26.97 1.47 6.08
C GLY A 441 26.61 2.89 5.63
N TYR A 442 25.32 3.20 5.48
CA TYR A 442 24.87 4.56 5.16
C TYR A 442 25.05 5.53 6.34
N TRP A 443 24.70 5.11 7.57
CA TRP A 443 24.87 5.93 8.78
C TRP A 443 26.32 6.12 9.18
N GLU A 444 27.18 5.16 8.87
CA GLU A 444 28.61 5.28 9.10
C GLU A 444 29.20 6.44 8.28
N GLY A 445 28.80 6.64 7.02
CA GLY A 445 29.24 7.76 6.18
C GLY A 445 28.50 9.08 6.44
N ASP A 446 27.21 9.15 6.08
CA ASP A 446 26.41 10.39 6.06
C ASP A 446 25.79 10.75 7.45
N GLY A 447 26.04 9.96 8.50
CA GLY A 447 25.33 10.02 9.77
C GLY A 447 26.08 10.67 10.94
N TRP A 448 25.34 11.25 11.88
CA TRP A 448 25.90 11.79 13.11
C TRP A 448 24.95 11.67 14.30
N LYS A 449 25.54 11.51 15.50
CA LYS A 449 24.83 11.54 16.77
C LYS A 449 24.37 12.97 17.06
N LYS A 450 23.05 13.22 17.00
CA LYS A 450 22.44 14.53 17.24
C LYS A 450 22.31 14.86 18.73
N SER A 451 22.13 13.86 19.58
CA SER A 451 22.16 13.99 21.04
C SER A 451 22.34 12.63 21.72
N LYS A 452 22.27 12.58 23.07
CA LYS A 452 22.29 11.33 23.86
C LYS A 452 21.13 10.35 23.57
N SER A 453 20.21 10.64 22.64
CA SER A 453 19.08 9.75 22.31
C SER A 453 18.64 9.75 20.84
N TYR A 454 19.42 10.36 19.94
CA TYR A 454 19.06 10.47 18.52
C TYR A 454 20.27 10.36 17.58
N MET A 455 20.13 9.48 16.58
CA MET A 455 20.93 9.47 15.35
C MET A 455 20.25 10.34 14.29
N SER A 456 21.03 10.99 13.43
CA SER A 456 20.56 11.85 12.35
C SER A 456 21.37 11.61 11.08
N ILE A 457 20.72 11.70 9.93
CA ILE A 457 21.36 11.80 8.59
C ILE A 457 20.80 12.99 7.86
N SER A 458 21.50 13.44 6.82
CA SER A 458 20.91 14.35 5.85
C SER A 458 21.37 14.05 4.44
N THR A 459 20.45 14.15 3.49
CA THR A 459 20.73 14.00 2.07
C THR A 459 20.00 15.08 1.29
N THR A 460 20.64 15.61 0.25
CA THR A 460 20.00 16.56 -0.66
C THR A 460 19.05 15.87 -1.65
N SER A 461 19.15 14.55 -1.82
CA SER A 461 18.17 13.76 -2.57
C SER A 461 16.94 13.41 -1.74
N LYS A 462 15.79 13.91 -2.18
CA LYS A 462 14.47 13.54 -1.66
C LYS A 462 14.17 12.05 -1.86
N GLU A 463 14.60 11.46 -2.97
CA GLU A 463 14.36 10.04 -3.27
C GLU A 463 15.13 9.10 -2.35
N LEU A 464 16.40 9.42 -2.07
CA LEU A 464 17.19 8.67 -1.09
C LEU A 464 16.61 8.80 0.32
N ALA A 465 16.18 10.00 0.73
CA ALA A 465 15.50 10.18 2.01
C ALA A 465 14.20 9.36 2.10
N ASN A 466 13.39 9.34 1.04
CA ASN A 466 12.17 8.55 1.00
C ASN A 466 12.46 7.05 1.17
N GLY A 467 13.48 6.54 0.46
CA GLY A 467 13.85 5.14 0.57
C GLY A 467 14.42 4.76 1.93
N ILE A 468 15.22 5.62 2.57
CA ILE A 468 15.71 5.36 3.94
C ILE A 468 14.54 5.33 4.94
N LEU A 469 13.53 6.21 4.81
CA LEU A 469 12.33 6.15 5.64
C LEU A 469 11.56 4.82 5.48
N LEU A 470 11.45 4.33 4.24
CA LEU A 470 10.78 3.06 3.94
C LEU A 470 11.59 1.85 4.43
N SER A 471 12.91 1.85 4.28
CA SER A 471 13.80 0.83 4.84
C SER A 471 13.77 0.80 6.37
N LEU A 472 13.65 1.95 7.04
CA LEU A 472 13.40 2.00 8.48
C LEU A 472 12.05 1.34 8.83
N LEU A 473 10.98 1.59 8.08
CA LEU A 473 9.69 0.90 8.28
C LEU A 473 9.79 -0.61 8.04
N MET A 474 10.55 -1.06 7.05
CA MET A 474 10.76 -2.50 6.77
C MET A 474 11.43 -3.25 7.92
N ILE A 475 12.21 -2.56 8.77
CA ILE A 475 12.79 -3.15 9.98
C ILE A 475 11.97 -2.87 11.27
N GLY A 476 10.92 -2.03 11.18
CA GLY A 476 10.03 -1.68 12.29
C GLY A 476 10.42 -0.40 13.06
N VAL A 477 11.11 0.54 12.40
CA VAL A 477 11.59 1.80 12.98
C VAL A 477 10.90 3.00 12.33
N ILE A 478 10.33 3.91 13.13
CA ILE A 478 9.72 5.14 12.60
C ILE A 478 10.73 6.27 12.62
N GLY A 479 11.35 6.53 11.46
CA GLY A 479 12.12 7.74 11.24
C GLY A 479 11.24 8.99 11.15
N ARG A 480 11.77 10.13 11.66
CA ARG A 480 11.19 11.47 11.51
C ARG A 480 11.96 12.26 10.45
N HIS A 481 11.28 12.59 9.36
CA HIS A 481 11.78 13.48 8.33
C HIS A 481 11.54 14.96 8.67
N CYS A 482 12.50 15.82 8.32
CA CYS A 482 12.32 17.26 8.24
C CYS A 482 13.25 17.86 7.19
N ILE A 483 12.84 18.96 6.56
CA ILE A 483 13.68 19.70 5.60
C ILE A 483 14.40 20.82 6.35
N LYS A 484 15.72 20.91 6.20
CA LYS A 484 16.56 21.97 6.78
C LYS A 484 17.31 22.71 5.69
N LYS A 485 17.33 24.05 5.74
CA LYS A 485 18.19 24.86 4.86
C LYS A 485 19.60 24.93 5.48
N ARG A 486 20.63 24.53 4.74
CA ARG A 486 22.06 24.68 5.08
C ARG A 486 22.78 25.22 3.85
N ASN A 487 23.52 26.32 3.97
CA ASN A 487 24.29 26.94 2.88
C ASN A 487 23.48 27.05 1.56
N ASN A 488 22.32 27.68 1.65
CA ASN A 488 21.29 27.80 0.58
C ASN A 488 20.75 26.49 -0.03
N THR A 489 21.18 25.32 0.45
CA THR A 489 20.71 24.01 -0.03
C THR A 489 19.66 23.42 0.92
N LEU A 490 18.56 22.93 0.35
CA LEU A 490 17.55 22.17 1.11
C LEU A 490 18.05 20.73 1.32
N ASN A 491 18.14 20.33 2.59
CA ASN A 491 18.58 19.02 3.02
C ASN A 491 17.40 18.27 3.65
N ASN A 492 17.17 17.05 3.22
CA ASN A 492 16.19 16.12 3.80
C ASN A 492 16.88 15.43 4.97
N THR A 493 16.58 15.85 6.20
CA THR A 493 17.11 15.24 7.42
C THR A 493 16.17 14.16 7.92
N ILE A 494 16.71 13.01 8.29
CA ILE A 494 15.96 11.96 9.01
C ILE A 494 16.59 11.80 10.40
N ASP A 495 15.79 12.05 11.43
CA ASP A 495 16.13 11.82 12.83
C ASP A 495 15.47 10.51 13.31
N VAL A 496 16.21 9.66 14.04
CA VAL A 496 15.71 8.41 14.62
C VAL A 496 15.96 8.41 16.12
N SER A 497 14.91 8.17 16.92
CA SER A 497 14.98 8.16 18.37
C SER A 497 15.37 6.79 18.93
N GLY A 498 16.17 6.76 19.99
CA GLY A 498 16.56 5.51 20.68
C GLY A 498 17.83 4.86 20.12
N ILE A 499 18.07 5.03 18.82
CA ILE A 499 19.34 4.71 18.16
C ILE A 499 20.28 5.93 18.32
N ILE A 500 21.52 5.68 18.75
CA ILE A 500 22.58 6.68 18.98
C ILE A 500 23.89 6.35 18.25
N GLN A 501 24.07 5.11 17.79
CA GLN A 501 25.16 4.64 16.94
C GLN A 501 24.68 3.56 15.95
N PRO A 502 25.39 3.29 14.84
CA PRO A 502 24.94 2.32 13.83
C PRO A 502 24.69 0.90 14.38
N ASP A 503 25.49 0.45 15.35
CA ASP A 503 25.35 -0.89 15.95
C ASP A 503 24.05 -1.12 16.73
N ASP A 504 23.38 -0.05 17.17
CA ASP A 504 22.08 -0.17 17.82
C ASP A 504 21.05 -0.82 16.87
N LEU A 505 21.18 -0.66 15.54
CA LEU A 505 20.28 -1.31 14.59
C LEU A 505 20.20 -2.83 14.73
N LYS A 506 21.31 -3.48 15.11
CA LYS A 506 21.35 -4.94 15.29
C LYS A 506 20.79 -5.36 16.65
N ASN A 507 21.08 -4.58 17.69
CA ASN A 507 20.90 -5.01 19.08
C ASN A 507 19.67 -4.39 19.79
N HIS A 508 19.03 -3.37 19.22
CA HIS A 508 18.00 -2.60 19.92
C HIS A 508 16.60 -3.21 19.78
N LYS A 509 15.87 -3.33 20.91
CA LYS A 509 14.41 -3.43 20.89
C LYS A 509 13.87 -2.07 20.45
N PHE A 510 13.42 -1.93 19.21
CA PHE A 510 12.99 -0.66 18.63
C PHE A 510 11.81 -0.05 19.42
N ILE A 511 12.07 1.00 20.21
CA ILE A 511 11.06 1.75 20.98
C ILE A 511 10.77 3.09 20.29
N ASN A 512 9.66 3.16 19.56
CA ASN A 512 9.19 4.37 18.89
C ASN A 512 8.60 5.37 19.91
N LYS A 513 9.46 6.21 20.52
CA LYS A 513 9.04 7.24 21.52
C LYS A 513 8.07 8.31 20.99
N THR A 514 7.85 8.36 19.67
CA THR A 514 6.93 9.30 19.01
C THR A 514 5.55 8.72 18.72
N GLU A 515 5.31 7.44 19.00
CA GLU A 515 4.04 6.77 18.75
C GLU A 515 3.08 6.94 19.93
N VAL A 516 1.92 7.54 19.67
CA VAL A 516 0.80 7.72 20.62
C VAL A 516 -0.44 7.07 20.00
N VAL A 517 -1.30 6.47 20.82
CA VAL A 517 -2.62 5.99 20.37
C VAL A 517 -3.66 7.04 20.77
N PRO A 518 -4.12 7.90 19.85
CA PRO A 518 -4.90 9.09 20.21
C PRO A 518 -6.37 8.78 20.53
N SER A 519 -6.99 9.66 21.33
CA SER A 519 -8.41 9.64 21.67
C SER A 519 -8.88 8.33 22.33
N ILE A 520 -8.11 7.84 23.31
CA ILE A 520 -8.46 6.66 24.12
C ILE A 520 -8.44 6.91 25.63
N GLY A 521 -7.99 8.08 26.10
CA GLY A 521 -7.90 8.35 27.54
C GLY A 521 -9.21 8.14 28.31
N ASP A 522 -10.30 8.73 27.83
CA ASP A 522 -11.63 8.59 28.45
C ASP A 522 -12.14 7.14 28.39
N LEU A 523 -11.79 6.41 27.33
CA LEU A 523 -12.14 5.00 27.16
C LEU A 523 -11.39 4.12 28.18
N LEU A 524 -10.11 4.40 28.43
CA LEU A 524 -9.33 3.73 29.47
C LEU A 524 -9.88 4.00 30.88
N HIS A 525 -10.29 5.25 31.16
CA HIS A 525 -10.97 5.58 32.42
C HIS A 525 -12.31 4.86 32.58
N LYS A 526 -13.10 4.75 31.49
CA LYS A 526 -14.35 3.96 31.46
C LYS A 526 -14.07 2.48 31.78
N ILE A 527 -13.17 1.82 31.04
CA ILE A 527 -12.82 0.40 31.27
C ILE A 527 -12.34 0.16 32.70
N HIS A 528 -11.49 1.04 33.24
CA HIS A 528 -11.00 0.94 34.61
C HIS A 528 -12.12 1.05 35.68
N LYS A 529 -13.19 1.80 35.39
CA LYS A 529 -14.39 1.88 36.23
C LYS A 529 -15.26 0.62 36.07
N ASP A 530 -15.51 0.19 34.84
CA ASP A 530 -16.39 -0.93 34.51
C ASP A 530 -15.86 -2.26 35.07
N LEU A 531 -14.53 -2.48 35.04
CA LEU A 531 -13.86 -3.64 35.65
C LEU A 531 -13.77 -3.56 37.19
N LYS A 532 -14.36 -2.54 37.83
CA LYS A 532 -14.40 -2.34 39.30
C LYS A 532 -13.03 -2.36 40.00
N ILE A 533 -11.96 -2.03 39.28
CA ILE A 533 -10.57 -2.10 39.76
C ILE A 533 -10.35 -1.20 40.99
N ILE A 534 -11.03 -0.06 41.04
CA ILE A 534 -10.97 0.91 42.15
C ILE A 534 -11.38 0.28 43.50
N SER A 535 -12.21 -0.77 43.51
CA SER A 535 -12.66 -1.44 44.74
C SER A 535 -11.92 -2.74 45.08
N LYS A 536 -10.86 -3.12 44.34
CA LYS A 536 -10.23 -4.45 44.47
C LYS A 536 -8.68 -4.49 44.43
N VAL A 537 -7.97 -3.36 44.28
CA VAL A 537 -6.56 -3.42 43.86
C VAL A 537 -5.59 -2.55 44.68
N ASP A 538 -4.43 -3.14 45.00
CA ASP A 538 -3.27 -2.54 45.65
C ASP A 538 -2.75 -1.27 44.93
N GLY A 539 -2.31 -0.29 45.72
CA GLY A 539 -1.97 1.08 45.29
C GLY A 539 -0.92 1.16 44.18
N LYS A 540 -0.09 0.12 44.00
CA LYS A 540 0.86 0.00 42.87
C LYS A 540 0.20 0.04 41.49
N HIS A 541 -0.98 -0.56 41.31
CA HIS A 541 -1.66 -0.58 40.01
C HIS A 541 -2.21 0.80 39.66
N THR A 542 -2.91 1.43 40.60
CA THR A 542 -3.41 2.80 40.47
C THR A 542 -2.28 3.79 40.23
N TYR A 543 -1.13 3.61 40.91
CA TYR A 543 0.08 4.40 40.63
C TYR A 543 0.61 4.18 39.21
N LEU A 544 0.70 2.93 38.72
CA LEU A 544 1.25 2.65 37.39
C LEU A 544 0.31 3.10 36.27
N PHE A 545 -1.00 2.90 36.39
CA PHE A 545 -2.01 3.44 35.47
C PHE A 545 -1.89 4.97 35.39
N ASN A 546 -1.92 5.65 36.54
CA ASN A 546 -1.73 7.10 36.59
C ASN A 546 -0.36 7.53 36.03
N LYS A 547 0.71 6.76 36.22
CA LYS A 547 2.05 7.07 35.69
C LYS A 547 2.14 6.95 34.17
N VAL A 548 1.45 5.97 33.57
CA VAL A 548 1.39 5.83 32.10
C VAL A 548 0.50 6.92 31.48
N MET A 549 -0.59 7.30 32.17
CA MET A 549 -1.50 8.37 31.74
C MET A 549 -0.94 9.79 31.95
N ARG A 550 -0.03 10.01 32.92
CA ARG A 550 0.57 11.32 33.27
C ARG A 550 1.62 11.85 32.27
N ASN A 551 1.53 11.49 30.98
CA ASN A 551 2.43 12.02 29.96
C ASN A 551 1.98 13.43 29.53
N LYS A 552 2.73 14.45 29.97
CA LYS A 552 2.27 15.83 30.32
C LYS A 552 1.47 16.69 29.32
N HIS A 553 1.10 16.23 28.12
CA HIS A 553 0.43 17.08 27.11
C HIS A 553 -0.76 16.46 26.36
N ILE A 554 -1.03 15.16 26.50
CA ILE A 554 -2.20 14.48 25.89
C ILE A 554 -2.60 13.33 26.83
N ASN A 555 -3.90 13.13 27.09
CA ASN A 555 -4.44 12.01 27.90
C ASN A 555 -4.31 10.63 27.22
N ASP A 556 -3.36 10.46 26.30
CA ASP A 556 -3.23 9.31 25.42
C ASP A 556 -1.87 8.63 25.60
N PRO A 557 -1.83 7.30 25.83
CA PRO A 557 -0.58 6.58 26.06
C PRO A 557 0.19 6.33 24.76
N SER A 558 1.49 6.05 24.89
CA SER A 558 2.24 5.41 23.81
C SER A 558 1.72 3.99 23.58
N LYS A 559 1.93 3.42 22.39
CA LYS A 559 1.47 2.05 22.08
C LYS A 559 2.05 1.00 23.04
N GLU A 560 3.31 1.17 23.43
CA GLU A 560 3.96 0.34 24.45
C GLU A 560 3.41 0.58 25.87
N GLY A 561 3.01 1.83 26.19
CA GLY A 561 2.27 2.14 27.42
C GLY A 561 0.89 1.49 27.43
N LEU A 562 0.18 1.49 26.29
CA LEU A 562 -1.12 0.87 26.12
C LEU A 562 -1.05 -0.65 26.31
N LYS A 563 -0.06 -1.34 25.73
CA LYS A 563 0.17 -2.78 25.99
C LYS A 563 0.35 -3.07 27.47
N LYS A 564 1.14 -2.25 28.19
CA LYS A 564 1.33 -2.40 29.64
C LYS A 564 0.02 -2.21 30.41
N ILE A 565 -0.77 -1.20 30.06
CA ILE A 565 -2.11 -1.01 30.64
C ILE A 565 -2.99 -2.24 30.36
N ILE A 566 -3.06 -2.72 29.12
CA ILE A 566 -3.87 -3.90 28.76
C ILE A 566 -3.45 -5.13 29.56
N SER A 567 -2.15 -5.42 29.68
CA SER A 567 -1.66 -6.55 30.48
C SER A 567 -1.97 -6.46 31.99
N LEU A 568 -2.25 -5.25 32.51
CA LEU A 568 -2.74 -5.06 33.88
C LEU A 568 -4.26 -5.18 34.00
N LEU A 569 -5.00 -4.95 32.91
CA LEU A 569 -6.47 -5.01 32.88
C LEU A 569 -6.98 -6.42 32.59
N GLU A 570 -6.30 -7.19 31.72
CA GLU A 570 -6.70 -8.54 31.31
C GLU A 570 -7.02 -9.51 32.46
N PRO A 571 -6.27 -9.55 33.59
CA PRO A 571 -6.59 -10.43 34.72
C PRO A 571 -7.93 -10.13 35.41
N TYR A 572 -8.49 -8.93 35.22
CA TYR A 572 -9.76 -8.50 35.83
C TYR A 572 -10.97 -8.74 34.93
N GLY A 573 -10.77 -9.20 33.69
CA GLY A 573 -11.81 -9.52 32.72
C GLY A 573 -11.63 -8.82 31.37
N THR A 574 -12.44 -9.23 30.40
CA THR A 574 -12.43 -8.69 29.02
C THR A 574 -13.73 -7.95 28.72
N THR A 575 -13.62 -6.85 27.97
CA THR A 575 -14.75 -6.10 27.40
C THR A 575 -14.51 -5.82 25.91
N ASP A 576 -15.57 -5.56 25.13
CA ASP A 576 -15.45 -5.21 23.72
C ASP A 576 -14.52 -3.99 23.48
N ASP A 577 -14.51 -3.05 24.42
CA ASP A 577 -13.66 -1.86 24.38
C ASP A 577 -12.19 -2.22 24.67
N LEU A 578 -11.92 -3.11 25.63
CA LEU A 578 -10.57 -3.61 25.90
C LEU A 578 -10.03 -4.44 24.71
N GLU A 579 -10.85 -5.28 24.10
CA GLU A 579 -10.46 -6.10 22.95
C GLU A 579 -10.23 -5.24 21.69
N SER A 580 -10.99 -4.15 21.53
CA SER A 580 -10.75 -3.14 20.49
C SER A 580 -9.40 -2.44 20.71
N LEU A 581 -9.09 -2.03 21.95
CA LEU A 581 -7.80 -1.44 22.29
C LEU A 581 -6.64 -2.42 22.11
N LYS A 582 -6.84 -3.71 22.38
CA LYS A 582 -5.86 -4.78 22.13
C LYS A 582 -5.53 -4.91 20.66
N LYS A 583 -6.52 -4.91 19.77
CA LYS A 583 -6.28 -4.88 18.31
C LYS A 583 -5.43 -3.68 17.90
N ILE A 584 -5.74 -2.48 18.40
CA ILE A 584 -4.94 -1.28 18.13
C ILE A 584 -3.52 -1.39 18.71
N ALA A 585 -3.36 -1.86 19.95
CA ALA A 585 -2.08 -1.95 20.65
C ALA A 585 -1.09 -2.95 20.02
N TYR A 586 -1.60 -4.04 19.44
CA TYR A 586 -0.81 -5.10 18.80
C TYR A 586 -0.84 -5.07 17.26
N SER A 587 -1.45 -4.05 16.67
CA SER A 587 -1.44 -3.77 15.21
C SER A 587 -0.04 -3.45 14.67
N ASP A 588 0.11 -3.45 13.34
CA ASP A 588 1.23 -2.84 12.62
C ASP A 588 0.95 -1.40 12.18
N LEU A 589 -0.05 -0.73 12.78
CA LEU A 589 -0.41 0.67 12.49
C LEU A 589 0.07 1.63 13.58
N SER A 590 0.58 2.79 13.19
CA SER A 590 0.89 3.91 14.08
C SER A 590 0.09 5.14 13.69
N PHE A 591 -0.33 5.94 14.67
CA PHE A 591 -1.14 7.14 14.42
C PHE A 591 -0.28 8.39 14.56
N VAL A 592 -0.24 9.20 13.51
CA VAL A 592 0.60 10.41 13.45
C VAL A 592 -0.25 11.64 13.22
N LYS A 593 0.01 12.68 14.02
CA LYS A 593 -0.66 13.97 13.95
C LYS A 593 -0.45 14.64 12.59
N ILE A 594 -1.54 15.13 11.99
CA ILE A 594 -1.55 15.99 10.81
C ILE A 594 -0.92 17.32 11.21
N LYS A 595 0.12 17.72 10.48
CA LYS A 595 0.81 19.00 10.66
C LYS A 595 0.20 20.10 9.79
N GLU A 596 -0.13 19.77 8.55
CA GLU A 596 -0.55 20.74 7.53
C GLU A 596 -1.47 20.05 6.51
N ILE A 597 -2.52 20.73 6.06
CA ILE A 597 -3.35 20.29 4.92
C ILE A 597 -3.38 21.42 3.88
N LYS A 598 -2.87 21.18 2.67
CA LYS A 598 -2.94 22.14 1.55
C LYS A 598 -3.91 21.69 0.48
N LYS A 599 -4.85 22.55 0.12
CA LYS A 599 -5.69 22.40 -1.07
C LYS A 599 -4.93 22.94 -2.29
N GLU A 600 -4.87 22.18 -3.38
CA GLU A 600 -4.18 22.55 -4.62
C GLU A 600 -5.07 22.23 -5.84
N LYS A 601 -5.17 23.16 -6.79
CA LYS A 601 -5.92 22.93 -8.04
C LYS A 601 -5.27 21.81 -8.85
N TYR A 602 -6.08 20.84 -9.31
CA TYR A 602 -5.59 19.77 -10.18
C TYR A 602 -5.69 20.16 -11.66
N SER A 603 -4.57 20.12 -12.37
CA SER A 603 -4.47 20.49 -13.78
C SER A 603 -4.41 19.31 -14.75
N LYS A 604 -4.24 18.07 -14.25
CA LYS A 604 -4.23 16.86 -15.08
C LYS A 604 -5.64 16.27 -15.19
N LYS A 605 -5.93 15.59 -16.30
CA LYS A 605 -7.24 14.99 -16.57
C LYS A 605 -7.58 13.80 -15.67
N TYR A 606 -6.57 13.03 -15.23
CA TYR A 606 -6.76 11.71 -14.64
C TYR A 606 -6.18 11.56 -13.25
N VAL A 607 -6.93 10.87 -12.39
CA VAL A 607 -6.49 10.32 -11.09
C VAL A 607 -6.58 8.79 -11.15
N TYR A 608 -5.92 8.12 -10.22
CA TYR A 608 -5.67 6.68 -10.24
C TYR A 608 -5.95 6.05 -8.87
N ASP A 609 -6.33 4.77 -8.84
CA ASP A 609 -6.56 4.04 -7.60
C ASP A 609 -6.14 2.57 -7.71
N LEU A 610 -5.96 1.89 -6.58
CA LEU A 610 -5.49 0.51 -6.51
C LEU A 610 -6.46 -0.36 -5.72
N GLU A 611 -7.08 -1.34 -6.40
CA GLU A 611 -7.87 -2.35 -5.71
C GLU A 611 -6.99 -3.47 -5.17
N VAL A 612 -7.14 -3.78 -3.88
CA VAL A 612 -6.33 -4.77 -3.17
C VAL A 612 -7.22 -5.76 -2.44
N SER A 613 -7.05 -7.02 -2.79
CA SER A 613 -7.76 -8.17 -2.22
C SER A 613 -6.89 -9.40 -2.40
N ASP A 614 -6.80 -10.25 -1.39
CA ASP A 614 -6.13 -11.54 -1.54
C ASP A 614 -7.13 -12.68 -1.33
N LYS A 615 -7.28 -13.50 -2.38
CA LYS A 615 -8.37 -14.46 -2.58
C LYS A 615 -9.76 -13.79 -2.59
N ASP A 616 -10.22 -13.53 -1.38
CA ASP A 616 -11.59 -13.64 -0.88
C ASP A 616 -11.80 -12.58 0.22
N ASP A 617 -10.72 -12.31 0.97
CA ASP A 617 -10.59 -11.20 1.89
C ASP A 617 -10.27 -9.92 1.12
N LYS A 618 -11.17 -8.95 1.28
CA LYS A 618 -10.93 -7.58 0.85
C LYS A 618 -10.16 -6.80 1.91
N TYR A 619 -9.02 -6.27 1.48
CA TYR A 619 -8.15 -5.44 2.31
C TYR A 619 -8.48 -3.96 2.08
N GLU A 620 -8.82 -3.55 0.86
CA GLU A 620 -9.27 -2.18 0.54
C GLU A 620 -8.35 -1.07 1.05
N ASN A 621 -7.05 -1.39 1.19
CA ASN A 621 -6.02 -0.46 1.57
C ASN A 621 -4.67 -0.81 0.96
N PHE A 622 -3.79 0.19 0.91
CA PHE A 622 -2.40 0.03 0.48
C PHE A 622 -1.51 1.13 1.06
N VAL A 623 -0.20 0.96 0.91
CA VAL A 623 0.81 1.94 1.32
C VAL A 623 1.24 2.82 0.14
N GLY A 624 1.03 4.12 0.28
CA GLY A 624 1.52 5.14 -0.66
C GLY A 624 2.10 6.37 0.03
N GLY A 625 2.44 7.38 -0.75
CA GLY A 625 2.98 8.64 -0.24
C GLY A 625 4.48 8.61 0.10
N PHE A 626 5.01 9.79 0.39
CA PHE A 626 6.37 9.97 0.88
C PHE A 626 6.48 9.49 2.33
N GLY A 627 7.33 8.48 2.54
CA GLY A 627 7.60 7.81 3.82
C GLY A 627 6.53 6.82 4.29
N GLY A 628 5.53 6.51 3.45
CA GLY A 628 4.46 5.53 3.72
C GLY A 628 3.30 6.07 4.57
N VAL A 629 2.10 6.04 4.00
CA VAL A 629 0.80 6.39 4.59
C VAL A 629 -0.24 5.35 4.12
N CYS A 630 -1.22 5.02 4.96
CA CYS A 630 -2.29 4.07 4.61
C CYS A 630 -3.46 4.78 3.88
N LEU A 631 -3.89 4.21 2.75
CA LEU A 631 -4.87 4.76 1.79
C LEU A 631 -6.05 3.78 1.57
N HIS A 632 -7.23 4.20 1.12
CA HIS A 632 -8.49 3.39 1.10
C HIS A 632 -9.32 3.49 -0.20
N ASN A 633 -10.21 2.50 -0.44
CA ASN A 633 -11.06 2.32 -1.62
C ASN A 633 -12.51 2.94 -1.47
N SER A 634 -13.65 2.37 -1.93
CA SER A 634 -14.91 3.15 -2.28
C SER A 634 -16.27 2.34 -2.37
N HIS A 635 -17.53 2.84 -2.67
CA HIS A 635 -18.78 2.01 -2.96
C HIS A 635 -20.21 2.69 -3.27
N PHE A 636 -21.20 2.09 -4.05
CA PHE A 636 -22.70 2.43 -4.02
C PHE A 636 -23.95 1.54 -4.51
N LEU A 637 -24.37 1.42 -5.81
CA LEU A 637 -25.75 1.75 -6.43
C LEU A 637 -26.90 0.73 -6.87
N ARG A 638 -28.22 0.86 -6.47
CA ARG A 638 -29.41 0.13 -7.10
C ARG A 638 -30.87 0.70 -7.07
N ASN A 639 -31.35 1.39 -6.03
CA ASN A 639 -32.80 1.42 -5.66
C ASN A 639 -33.83 2.19 -6.55
N THR A 640 -33.72 2.24 -7.88
CA THR A 640 -34.60 3.09 -8.75
C THR A 640 -35.29 2.38 -9.93
N GLY A 641 -35.61 1.09 -9.80
CA GLY A 641 -36.51 0.41 -10.76
C GLY A 641 -35.93 0.11 -12.14
N HIS A 642 -34.60 0.22 -12.30
CA HIS A 642 -33.89 -0.09 -13.54
C HIS A 642 -33.48 -1.57 -13.61
N GLU A 643 -33.66 -2.19 -14.78
CA GLU A 643 -33.40 -3.61 -15.01
C GLU A 643 -31.91 -3.87 -15.32
N ASN A 644 -31.41 -5.06 -15.01
CA ASN A 644 -30.01 -5.48 -15.24
C ASN A 644 -28.92 -4.74 -14.42
N LEU A 645 -29.29 -4.15 -13.28
CA LEU A 645 -28.38 -3.59 -12.27
C LEU A 645 -28.60 -4.32 -10.94
N ALA A 646 -27.53 -4.70 -10.25
CA ALA A 646 -27.62 -5.45 -8.99
C ALA A 646 -27.59 -4.50 -7.78
N ILE A 647 -28.29 -4.86 -6.68
CA ILE A 647 -27.77 -4.51 -5.35
C ILE A 647 -27.12 -5.75 -4.79
N LEU A 648 -25.98 -5.53 -4.17
CA LEU A 648 -25.20 -6.58 -3.57
C LEU A 648 -25.23 -6.37 -2.07
N ASP A 649 -26.40 -6.67 -1.51
CA ASP A 649 -26.60 -6.68 -0.08
C ASP A 649 -26.18 -8.03 0.53
N ARG A 650 -26.31 -8.13 1.85
CA ARG A 650 -25.95 -9.36 2.58
C ARG A 650 -26.78 -10.59 2.20
N HIS A 651 -27.98 -10.43 1.65
CA HIS A 651 -28.89 -11.52 1.29
C HIS A 651 -28.61 -12.03 -0.12
N ILE A 652 -28.35 -11.12 -1.07
CA ILE A 652 -27.87 -11.45 -2.41
C ILE A 652 -26.52 -12.14 -2.34
N LEU A 653 -25.55 -11.55 -1.64
CA LEU A 653 -24.22 -12.13 -1.50
C LEU A 653 -24.26 -13.52 -0.83
N LYS A 654 -25.09 -13.72 0.20
CA LYS A 654 -25.31 -15.05 0.79
C LYS A 654 -25.82 -16.09 -0.19
N ASN A 655 -26.80 -15.75 -1.03
CA ASN A 655 -27.39 -16.72 -1.95
C ASN A 655 -26.50 -16.98 -3.17
N LEU A 656 -25.78 -15.96 -3.66
CA LEU A 656 -24.74 -16.12 -4.68
C LEU A 656 -23.64 -17.10 -4.23
N ILE A 657 -23.33 -17.19 -2.92
CA ILE A 657 -22.46 -18.23 -2.36
C ILE A 657 -23.11 -19.59 -2.37
N LYS A 658 -24.34 -19.70 -1.85
CA LYS A 658 -25.06 -20.99 -1.81
C LYS A 658 -25.15 -21.65 -3.19
N LEU A 659 -25.10 -20.84 -4.26
CA LEU A 659 -25.17 -21.19 -5.67
C LEU A 659 -23.81 -21.21 -6.40
N ASN A 660 -22.69 -20.98 -5.70
CA ASN A 660 -21.32 -20.92 -6.25
C ASN A 660 -21.12 -19.88 -7.38
N VAL A 661 -21.91 -18.79 -7.41
CA VAL A 661 -21.71 -17.65 -8.33
C VAL A 661 -20.55 -16.77 -7.86
N ILE A 662 -20.50 -16.58 -6.54
CA ILE A 662 -19.34 -16.05 -5.80
C ILE A 662 -18.96 -17.08 -4.74
N LYS A 663 -17.75 -16.99 -4.18
CA LYS A 663 -17.25 -18.00 -3.23
C LYS A 663 -17.50 -17.60 -1.77
N GLU A 664 -17.34 -16.32 -1.42
CA GLU A 664 -17.88 -15.72 -0.19
C GLU A 664 -18.36 -14.26 -0.36
N ILE A 665 -18.74 -13.64 0.77
CA ILE A 665 -19.22 -12.26 0.87
C ILE A 665 -18.02 -11.34 1.04
N PRO A 666 -17.84 -10.33 0.18
CA PRO A 666 -16.78 -9.34 0.39
C PRO A 666 -16.96 -8.53 1.68
N LYS A 667 -15.88 -8.36 2.44
CA LYS A 667 -15.86 -7.68 3.75
C LYS A 667 -16.39 -6.24 3.72
N THR A 668 -16.02 -5.50 2.68
CA THR A 668 -16.61 -4.23 2.27
C THR A 668 -16.93 -4.35 0.77
N LEU A 669 -17.80 -3.51 0.22
CA LEU A 669 -18.03 -3.49 -1.23
C LEU A 669 -17.22 -2.34 -1.86
N THR A 670 -16.69 -2.53 -3.07
CA THR A 670 -15.91 -1.55 -3.87
C THR A 670 -16.59 -1.32 -5.21
N PRO A 671 -16.48 -0.17 -5.91
CA PRO A 671 -17.22 0.05 -7.15
C PRO A 671 -16.96 -1.05 -8.16
N LYS A 672 -15.69 -1.46 -8.33
CA LYS A 672 -15.36 -2.56 -9.23
C LYS A 672 -15.82 -3.92 -8.71
N ALA A 673 -15.69 -4.27 -7.42
CA ALA A 673 -16.22 -5.55 -6.95
C ALA A 673 -17.76 -5.61 -6.98
N TYR A 674 -18.45 -4.47 -6.87
CA TYR A 674 -19.88 -4.40 -7.09
C TYR A 674 -20.19 -4.66 -8.56
N LEU A 675 -19.52 -3.96 -9.49
CA LEU A 675 -19.66 -4.18 -10.93
C LEU A 675 -19.27 -5.61 -11.36
N ASP A 676 -18.25 -6.23 -10.74
CA ASP A 676 -17.82 -7.61 -11.02
C ASP A 676 -18.81 -8.65 -10.46
N ILE A 677 -19.31 -8.47 -9.24
CA ILE A 677 -20.33 -9.37 -8.69
C ILE A 677 -21.69 -9.14 -9.37
N GLU A 678 -22.00 -7.91 -9.79
CA GLU A 678 -23.13 -7.55 -10.66
C GLU A 678 -23.01 -8.28 -12.01
N GLU A 679 -21.84 -8.27 -12.63
CA GLU A 679 -21.59 -8.97 -13.89
C GLU A 679 -21.59 -10.51 -13.73
N ARG A 680 -21.11 -11.05 -12.61
CA ARG A 680 -21.20 -12.50 -12.30
C ARG A 680 -22.62 -12.93 -11.98
N PHE A 681 -23.36 -12.12 -11.23
CA PHE A 681 -24.78 -12.33 -10.96
C PHE A 681 -25.57 -12.28 -12.27
N LYS A 682 -25.24 -11.36 -13.18
CA LYS A 682 -25.76 -11.32 -14.55
C LYS A 682 -25.49 -12.60 -15.32
N ARG A 683 -24.22 -13.01 -15.47
CA ARG A 683 -23.84 -14.25 -16.16
C ARG A 683 -24.48 -15.50 -15.53
N PHE A 684 -24.73 -15.51 -14.22
CA PHE A 684 -25.47 -16.59 -13.56
C PHE A 684 -26.98 -16.53 -13.85
N SER A 685 -27.58 -15.34 -13.82
CA SER A 685 -28.97 -15.08 -14.20
C SER A 685 -29.23 -15.55 -15.63
N ASP A 686 -28.38 -15.14 -16.57
CA ASP A 686 -28.40 -15.58 -17.97
C ASP A 686 -28.35 -17.11 -18.08
N LYS A 687 -27.45 -17.77 -17.33
CA LYS A 687 -27.30 -19.23 -17.31
C LYS A 687 -28.47 -19.95 -16.60
N ALA A 688 -29.08 -19.32 -15.60
CA ALA A 688 -30.24 -19.85 -14.89
C ALA A 688 -31.51 -19.71 -15.73
N GLY A 689 -31.60 -18.73 -16.64
CA GLY A 689 -32.81 -18.42 -17.39
C GLY A 689 -33.88 -17.74 -16.51
N ILE A 690 -33.44 -17.00 -15.49
CA ILE A 690 -34.28 -16.24 -14.55
C ILE A 690 -33.64 -14.86 -14.43
N GLY A 691 -34.42 -13.78 -14.56
CA GLY A 691 -33.90 -12.41 -14.54
C GLY A 691 -33.13 -12.06 -13.26
N MET A 692 -32.19 -11.11 -13.31
CA MET A 692 -31.43 -10.70 -12.11
C MET A 692 -32.35 -10.13 -11.04
N ASP A 693 -33.34 -9.35 -11.45
CA ASP A 693 -34.43 -8.77 -10.66
C ASP A 693 -35.36 -9.85 -10.07
N GLU A 694 -35.67 -10.88 -10.86
CA GLU A 694 -36.42 -12.07 -10.41
C GLU A 694 -35.64 -12.89 -9.37
N LEU A 695 -34.34 -13.09 -9.58
CA LEU A 695 -33.44 -13.77 -8.65
C LEU A 695 -33.21 -12.96 -7.37
N ASP A 696 -33.18 -11.63 -7.45
CA ASP A 696 -33.00 -10.70 -6.33
C ASP A 696 -34.14 -10.88 -5.30
N LEU A 697 -35.39 -10.75 -5.77
CA LEU A 697 -36.59 -11.02 -4.97
C LEU A 697 -36.68 -12.46 -4.47
N LEU A 698 -36.26 -13.44 -5.29
CA LEU A 698 -36.23 -14.84 -4.89
C LEU A 698 -35.26 -15.06 -3.72
N PHE A 699 -34.01 -14.61 -3.85
CA PHE A 699 -32.97 -14.73 -2.83
C PHE A 699 -33.35 -14.01 -1.52
N TRP A 700 -33.99 -12.85 -1.62
CA TRP A 700 -34.57 -12.17 -0.47
C TRP A 700 -35.64 -13.02 0.23
N SER A 701 -36.57 -13.59 -0.52
CA SER A 701 -37.65 -14.44 0.03
C SER A 701 -37.16 -15.76 0.64
N MET A 702 -35.98 -16.23 0.23
CA MET A 702 -35.35 -17.43 0.79
C MET A 702 -34.64 -17.15 2.13
N GLU A 703 -34.29 -15.90 2.41
CA GLU A 703 -33.68 -15.48 3.68
C GLU A 703 -34.69 -14.87 4.67
N THR A 704 -35.86 -14.40 4.18
CA THR A 704 -36.87 -13.69 4.99
C THR A 704 -38.23 -14.37 5.05
N GLY A 705 -38.49 -15.39 4.21
CA GLY A 705 -39.75 -16.13 4.15
C GLY A 705 -40.82 -15.53 3.23
N GLU A 706 -40.64 -14.30 2.76
CA GLU A 706 -41.65 -13.54 1.99
C GLU A 706 -41.03 -12.72 0.84
N VAL A 707 -41.80 -12.43 -0.20
CA VAL A 707 -41.38 -11.52 -1.28
C VAL A 707 -41.69 -10.08 -0.85
N PHE A 708 -40.75 -9.47 -0.14
CA PHE A 708 -40.81 -8.07 0.30
C PHE A 708 -40.42 -7.09 -0.82
N LYS A 709 -40.60 -5.79 -0.55
CA LYS A 709 -40.27 -4.65 -1.41
C LYS A 709 -38.75 -4.45 -1.53
#